data_AF-A0A7E5W3H7-F1
#
_entry.id   AF-A0A7E5W3H7-F1
#
_cell.length_a   1.000
_cell.length_b   1.000
_cell.length_c   1.000
_cell.angle_alpha   90.00
_cell.angle_beta   90.00
_cell.angle_gamma   90.00
#
_symmetry.space_group_name_H-M   'P 1'
#
loop_
_entity.id
_entity.type
_entity.pdbx_description
1 polymer ?
#
loop_
_entity_poly.entity_id
_entity_poly.type
_entity_poly.pdbx_seq_one_letter_code
_entity_poly.pdbx_strand_id
1 'polypeptide(L)'
;MAKKKEKKKKESEPTESEVHEEVLVAATDLEPEPEEIQFTETSYTSASFESLPPIPVEEVKPKKKGRKKKVGEKESSMVKKTSSEMFQWSEESLAMALEEPRKVEEAPVEKKKKGKKGKGKDKQEEVIPVFEKPKAWKKMNKREREAWLIQRIEDWRAEKEAAKQAILAGAKEKRANLAKERNEKMAKEVAEQDVRRDILQKACNLFQKFEKEKMDYELKKELDAEWQQYLRCDGLPDPRVVTQLNTFLHLWQQLEVCDDEELNKKFIEVLPILDMLEEFRLNSRKFTPRQSENYNEIRLALRAQLASAIQIASYTLLRDLEKYLKFESTKVATYEREFTGLRLNIWVAVKWPTRKKKPVEPEPEQVQLKFPSMKVIVKLPKIIDGSCVCVRAARSLIDLLSESSRTFALKADMPNRYEDLFTFNVKELIEVQKLKKSQDEIRTKFYKEVRERVRELEAFLKLNPYLKNDKEKEELDNLNMSEPPLLQIPRIHIAHVNERDFRRYLRSCRTKTRTGEMNLRKYRICGGVLNLDLIVTPPQPKRMRNAITITTLQLPKCLQPMKYQVQYRAPQPHAAGVTRTPEEIEQEIKKVEAQYEKLAQVFIDLSQEVMWNEPPVVCQWQEARKLWTNNYVNDYKFNEDKLTIQFRTGVLWPIGIATLKYSNIPFQGWDIKPDPNSKGVLITVTGLCVTVTWLCMKNAVKLKYIANASTGALKEHFNKKYSVKKMVQIMHEAACDFFPAFDAHNHVEGSAPKEWVMERHTYHAMAFLSRAYNFQWSRWNAQAGYRDVIMQLRESVDPKRESKLQLLHVTPQRATMLKANEMMTELNLDPLIGMPFYPDLFTLNMSYGSVDARRTTFSMKYKLVETVFDLLQELKLLSFS
;
A
#
# COMPACT_ATOMS: atom_id res chain seq x y z
N MET A 1 41.39 79.93 2.49
CA MET A 1 42.08 80.79 1.49
C MET A 1 42.84 79.91 0.51
N ALA A 2 43.22 80.43 -0.68
CA ALA A 2 44.19 79.92 -1.68
C ALA A 2 44.23 78.38 -1.98
N LYS A 3 43.83 77.89 -3.17
CA LYS A 3 44.47 77.96 -4.52
C LYS A 3 45.71 77.05 -4.74
N LYS A 4 45.64 76.25 -5.83
CA LYS A 4 46.71 75.49 -6.55
C LYS A 4 47.22 74.22 -5.83
N LYS A 5 47.70 73.15 -6.51
CA LYS A 5 47.89 72.90 -7.97
C LYS A 5 47.80 71.39 -8.32
N GLU A 6 47.32 71.10 -9.54
CA GLU A 6 47.62 69.94 -10.43
C GLU A 6 47.84 68.50 -9.90
N LYS A 7 47.04 67.55 -10.43
CA LYS A 7 47.56 66.36 -11.17
C LYS A 7 46.50 65.73 -12.09
N LYS A 8 46.95 65.09 -13.18
CA LYS A 8 46.12 64.56 -14.29
C LYS A 8 45.31 63.31 -13.92
N LYS A 9 44.09 63.18 -14.46
CA LYS A 9 43.27 61.97 -14.65
C LYS A 9 42.18 62.33 -15.71
N LYS A 10 42.02 61.55 -16.79
CA LYS A 10 41.19 60.34 -17.00
C LYS A 10 39.85 60.68 -17.70
N GLU A 11 39.58 59.97 -18.79
CA GLU A 11 38.26 59.70 -19.39
C GLU A 11 38.22 58.17 -19.65
N SER A 12 37.08 57.50 -19.89
CA SER A 12 35.72 57.97 -20.20
C SER A 12 34.65 57.34 -19.28
N GLU A 13 33.37 57.71 -19.51
CA GLU A 13 32.15 57.35 -18.76
C GLU A 13 32.06 57.98 -17.35
N PRO A 14 30.85 58.17 -16.74
CA PRO A 14 29.52 57.61 -17.10
C PRO A 14 28.33 58.63 -17.01
N THR A 15 27.13 58.11 -16.70
CA THR A 15 25.98 58.69 -15.93
C THR A 15 24.74 59.28 -16.62
N GLU A 16 23.63 59.21 -15.85
CA GLU A 16 22.20 59.34 -16.20
C GLU A 16 21.59 60.68 -15.64
N SER A 17 20.28 60.69 -15.30
CA SER A 17 19.57 61.68 -14.45
C SER A 17 19.21 63.04 -15.13
N GLU A 18 18.17 63.85 -14.78
CA GLU A 18 16.98 63.87 -13.87
C GLU A 18 16.12 65.11 -14.30
N VAL A 19 14.87 65.47 -13.90
CA VAL A 19 13.58 64.88 -13.38
C VAL A 19 12.52 66.05 -13.53
N HIS A 20 11.19 66.05 -13.33
CA HIS A 20 10.20 65.39 -12.44
C HIS A 20 8.77 65.38 -13.08
N GLU A 21 7.70 65.56 -12.27
CA GLU A 21 6.27 65.83 -12.58
C GLU A 21 5.42 64.78 -13.35
N GLU A 22 4.09 64.70 -13.17
CA GLU A 22 3.34 64.57 -11.90
C GLU A 22 1.95 63.90 -12.14
N VAL A 23 1.29 63.55 -11.03
CA VAL A 23 -0.07 62.98 -10.82
C VAL A 23 -1.09 63.00 -11.98
N LEU A 24 -1.67 61.83 -12.28
CA LEU A 24 -3.13 61.70 -12.50
C LEU A 24 -3.62 60.28 -12.14
N VAL A 25 -4.62 60.20 -11.26
CA VAL A 25 -5.25 58.93 -10.83
C VAL A 25 -6.56 58.74 -11.57
N ALA A 26 -6.73 57.62 -12.26
CA ALA A 26 -7.98 57.20 -12.87
C ALA A 26 -8.39 55.83 -12.30
N ALA A 27 -9.56 55.76 -11.68
CA ALA A 27 -10.12 54.52 -11.16
C ALA A 27 -11.01 53.84 -12.22
N THR A 28 -10.99 52.51 -12.24
CA THR A 28 -11.99 51.67 -12.93
C THR A 28 -12.32 50.47 -12.06
N ASP A 29 -13.40 50.57 -11.29
CA ASP A 29 -14.00 49.44 -10.57
C ASP A 29 -14.69 48.46 -11.53
N LEU A 30 -15.14 47.34 -10.95
CA LEU A 30 -16.26 46.44 -11.34
C LEU A 30 -15.88 44.96 -11.62
N GLU A 31 -15.57 44.22 -10.55
CA GLU A 31 -16.12 42.87 -10.35
C GLU A 31 -16.84 42.82 -8.98
N PRO A 32 -18.00 42.16 -8.84
CA PRO A 32 -18.85 42.28 -7.65
C PRO A 32 -18.46 41.33 -6.50
N GLU A 33 -18.62 41.81 -5.26
CA GLU A 33 -18.50 40.99 -4.05
C GLU A 33 -19.73 40.07 -3.84
N PRO A 34 -19.58 38.92 -3.15
CA PRO A 34 -20.68 38.00 -2.86
C PRO A 34 -21.59 38.49 -1.71
N GLU A 35 -22.90 38.32 -1.87
CA GLU A 35 -23.90 38.78 -0.89
C GLU A 35 -23.82 38.04 0.46
N GLU A 36 -23.79 38.80 1.57
CA GLU A 36 -23.91 38.27 2.92
C GLU A 36 -25.35 37.85 3.25
N ILE A 37 -25.68 36.56 3.12
CA ILE A 37 -26.98 36.04 3.57
C ILE A 37 -26.99 35.90 5.09
N GLN A 38 -27.60 36.87 5.77
CA GLN A 38 -27.90 36.81 7.20
C GLN A 38 -28.91 35.70 7.51
N PHE A 39 -28.56 34.79 8.42
CA PHE A 39 -29.50 33.78 8.92
C PHE A 39 -30.38 34.36 10.04
N THR A 40 -31.60 34.79 9.69
CA THR A 40 -32.66 35.06 10.66
C THR A 40 -33.52 33.82 10.90
N GLU A 41 -33.79 33.49 12.16
CA GLU A 41 -34.70 32.39 12.53
C GLU A 41 -36.16 32.75 12.18
N THR A 42 -36.93 31.85 11.54
CA THR A 42 -38.39 31.81 11.75
C THR A 42 -39.06 30.48 11.36
N SER A 43 -39.97 30.09 12.25
CA SER A 43 -41.07 29.12 12.18
C SER A 43 -41.65 28.66 10.82
N TYR A 44 -41.88 27.35 10.72
CA TYR A 44 -43.15 26.68 10.33
C TYR A 44 -43.98 27.23 9.15
N THR A 45 -44.15 26.43 8.08
CA THR A 45 -45.44 25.73 7.79
C THR A 45 -45.35 24.83 6.54
N SER A 46 -46.35 23.97 6.34
CA SER A 46 -46.47 23.01 5.25
C SER A 46 -47.39 23.49 4.11
N ALA A 47 -46.96 23.36 2.86
CA ALA A 47 -47.85 23.37 1.70
C ALA A 47 -47.32 22.48 0.56
N SER A 48 -48.23 22.06 -0.33
CA SER A 48 -48.00 21.11 -1.42
C SER A 48 -47.74 21.80 -2.76
N PHE A 49 -47.02 21.11 -3.67
CA PHE A 49 -47.03 21.17 -5.15
C PHE A 49 -45.87 20.29 -5.67
N GLU A 50 -45.83 19.73 -6.88
CA GLU A 50 -46.87 19.41 -7.88
C GLU A 50 -46.37 18.20 -8.73
N SER A 51 -47.19 17.69 -9.67
CA SER A 51 -46.83 16.55 -10.53
C SER A 51 -45.98 16.94 -11.76
N LEU A 52 -44.95 16.15 -12.07
CA LEU A 52 -44.17 16.23 -13.32
C LEU A 52 -44.52 15.09 -14.30
N PRO A 53 -44.33 15.28 -15.63
CA PRO A 53 -45.04 14.52 -16.66
C PRO A 53 -44.38 13.19 -17.08
N PRO A 54 -45.14 12.28 -17.73
CA PRO A 54 -44.61 11.06 -18.34
C PRO A 54 -43.91 11.31 -19.69
N ILE A 55 -42.96 10.44 -20.02
CA ILE A 55 -42.20 10.41 -21.29
C ILE A 55 -42.48 9.04 -21.98
N PRO A 56 -42.55 8.96 -23.32
CA PRO A 56 -43.59 8.15 -23.98
C PRO A 56 -43.24 6.67 -24.23
N VAL A 57 -44.29 5.92 -24.56
CA VAL A 57 -44.26 4.55 -25.07
C VAL A 57 -44.43 4.57 -26.59
N GLU A 58 -43.56 3.90 -27.34
CA GLU A 58 -43.84 3.55 -28.74
C GLU A 58 -44.58 2.20 -28.83
N GLU A 59 -45.69 2.17 -29.56
CA GLU A 59 -46.41 0.95 -29.89
C GLU A 59 -46.03 0.42 -31.28
N VAL A 60 -45.87 -0.91 -31.40
CA VAL A 60 -46.19 -1.61 -32.66
C VAL A 60 -47.03 -2.84 -32.33
N LYS A 61 -48.29 -2.86 -32.81
CA LYS A 61 -49.21 -4.01 -32.69
C LYS A 61 -49.19 -4.88 -34.00
N PRO A 62 -50.13 -5.81 -34.30
CA PRO A 62 -49.72 -7.20 -34.56
C PRO A 62 -50.24 -7.78 -35.91
N LYS A 63 -50.06 -9.09 -36.18
CA LYS A 63 -51.14 -10.02 -36.61
C LYS A 63 -50.70 -11.46 -36.99
N LYS A 64 -51.32 -12.44 -36.31
CA LYS A 64 -52.00 -13.67 -36.81
C LYS A 64 -51.23 -14.80 -37.55
N LYS A 65 -51.81 -16.02 -37.38
CA LYS A 65 -51.57 -17.33 -38.04
C LYS A 65 -50.27 -18.07 -37.62
N GLY A 66 -50.24 -19.39 -37.45
CA GLY A 66 -51.33 -20.37 -37.26
C GLY A 66 -51.14 -21.72 -37.97
N ARG A 67 -51.17 -22.83 -37.20
CA ARG A 67 -50.95 -24.26 -37.62
C ARG A 67 -49.52 -24.60 -38.11
N LYS A 68 -49.13 -25.87 -38.32
CA LYS A 68 -49.14 -27.16 -37.55
C LYS A 68 -48.67 -28.30 -38.50
N LYS A 69 -48.02 -29.36 -37.95
CA LYS A 69 -47.52 -30.62 -38.62
C LYS A 69 -46.18 -30.49 -39.39
N LYS A 70 -45.20 -31.43 -39.35
CA LYS A 70 -45.11 -32.93 -39.50
C LYS A 70 -45.19 -33.37 -40.99
N VAL A 71 -44.42 -34.31 -41.59
CA VAL A 71 -43.35 -35.33 -41.25
C VAL A 71 -42.35 -35.34 -42.45
N GLY A 72 -41.10 -35.88 -42.50
CA GLY A 72 -40.21 -36.71 -41.65
C GLY A 72 -38.72 -36.42 -41.96
N GLU A 73 -37.67 -37.20 -41.67
CA GLU A 73 -37.43 -38.62 -41.25
C GLU A 73 -36.90 -39.58 -42.34
N LYS A 74 -35.56 -39.73 -42.40
CA LYS A 74 -34.71 -40.85 -42.87
C LYS A 74 -33.23 -40.45 -42.69
N GLU A 75 -32.20 -41.28 -42.52
CA GLU A 75 -31.94 -42.62 -41.97
C GLU A 75 -30.49 -42.96 -42.43
N SER A 76 -29.51 -43.03 -41.51
CA SER A 76 -28.17 -43.70 -41.62
C SER A 76 -27.24 -43.13 -40.53
N SER A 77 -26.89 -43.84 -39.45
CA SER A 77 -25.83 -44.87 -39.34
C SER A 77 -24.41 -44.35 -39.68
N MET A 78 -23.35 -44.56 -38.89
CA MET A 78 -23.18 -45.41 -37.69
C MET A 78 -21.86 -45.08 -36.96
N VAL A 79 -21.69 -45.53 -35.68
CA VAL A 79 -20.39 -45.66 -34.95
C VAL A 79 -19.73 -44.30 -34.54
N LYS A 80 -19.15 -44.08 -33.34
CA LYS A 80 -18.73 -44.95 -32.20
C LYS A 80 -19.03 -44.28 -30.83
N LYS A 81 -19.02 -45.06 -29.74
CA LYS A 81 -18.95 -44.60 -28.32
C LYS A 81 -17.46 -44.30 -27.97
N THR A 82 -17.05 -43.65 -26.87
CA THR A 82 -17.31 -43.79 -25.40
C THR A 82 -16.83 -42.52 -24.68
N SER A 83 -17.61 -41.85 -23.82
CA SER A 83 -17.73 -41.99 -22.34
C SER A 83 -16.48 -41.71 -21.49
N SER A 84 -16.67 -40.87 -20.44
CA SER A 84 -15.93 -40.73 -19.18
C SER A 84 -14.41 -40.44 -19.18
N GLU A 85 -14.00 -39.36 -18.51
CA GLU A 85 -13.34 -39.42 -17.18
C GLU A 85 -13.20 -38.02 -16.54
N MET A 86 -13.28 -37.95 -15.21
CA MET A 86 -13.00 -36.75 -14.40
C MET A 86 -12.65 -37.15 -12.96
N PHE A 87 -11.37 -37.38 -12.72
CA PHE A 87 -10.71 -37.82 -11.48
C PHE A 87 -9.30 -37.16 -11.48
N GLN A 88 -8.62 -36.83 -10.38
CA GLN A 88 -8.94 -36.89 -8.95
C GLN A 88 -7.96 -35.96 -8.17
N TRP A 89 -7.63 -36.30 -6.92
CA TRP A 89 -6.69 -35.70 -5.96
C TRP A 89 -7.19 -34.49 -5.15
N SER A 90 -6.96 -34.41 -3.83
CA SER A 90 -6.73 -35.45 -2.80
C SER A 90 -6.75 -34.77 -1.42
N GLU A 91 -7.62 -35.20 -0.49
CA GLU A 91 -7.64 -34.66 0.87
C GLU A 91 -6.74 -35.49 1.80
N GLU A 92 -5.59 -34.94 2.17
CA GLU A 92 -4.83 -35.38 3.34
C GLU A 92 -4.03 -34.19 3.89
N SER A 93 -3.71 -34.19 5.19
CA SER A 93 -3.01 -33.10 5.92
C SER A 93 -3.80 -31.80 6.17
N LEU A 94 -4.79 -31.86 7.08
CA LEU A 94 -4.89 -30.89 8.18
C LEU A 94 -5.76 -31.44 9.32
N ALA A 95 -5.09 -31.91 10.37
CA ALA A 95 -5.70 -32.33 11.64
C ALA A 95 -5.31 -31.34 12.76
N MET A 96 -5.98 -31.45 13.90
CA MET A 96 -5.92 -30.56 15.07
C MET A 96 -6.56 -29.17 14.88
N ALA A 97 -7.19 -28.57 15.90
CA ALA A 97 -7.84 -29.13 17.09
C ALA A 97 -8.67 -28.03 17.75
N LEU A 98 -9.87 -28.34 18.22
CA LEU A 98 -10.56 -27.65 19.33
C LEU A 98 -11.70 -28.55 19.84
N GLU A 99 -11.93 -28.53 21.15
CA GLU A 99 -12.81 -29.50 21.83
C GLU A 99 -14.26 -29.01 22.00
N GLU A 100 -15.08 -29.95 22.48
CA GLU A 100 -16.51 -29.86 22.78
C GLU A 100 -17.04 -28.53 23.38
N PRO A 101 -18.35 -28.26 23.19
CA PRO A 101 -19.22 -28.49 24.35
C PRO A 101 -20.32 -29.55 24.14
N ARG A 102 -20.18 -30.65 24.88
CA ARG A 102 -21.15 -31.65 25.35
C ARG A 102 -22.56 -31.65 24.75
N LYS A 103 -22.76 -32.61 23.83
CA LYS A 103 -23.83 -33.63 23.82
C LYS A 103 -25.16 -33.29 24.52
N VAL A 104 -26.22 -33.25 23.71
CA VAL A 104 -27.45 -34.02 23.98
C VAL A 104 -27.59 -35.03 22.84
N GLU A 105 -28.05 -36.23 23.13
CA GLU A 105 -27.90 -37.41 22.25
C GLU A 105 -28.96 -37.49 21.14
N GLU A 106 -28.54 -37.92 19.95
CA GLU A 106 -29.46 -38.29 18.86
C GLU A 106 -30.04 -39.69 19.06
N ALA A 107 -31.27 -39.91 18.58
CA ALA A 107 -31.79 -41.23 18.25
C ALA A 107 -32.17 -41.26 16.74
N PRO A 108 -31.91 -42.35 16.00
CA PRO A 108 -31.66 -42.25 14.56
C PRO A 108 -32.91 -42.37 13.67
N VAL A 109 -32.83 -41.75 12.48
CA VAL A 109 -33.75 -42.02 11.35
C VAL A 109 -33.20 -43.16 10.48
N GLU A 110 -34.11 -43.98 9.95
CA GLU A 110 -33.81 -45.29 9.36
C GLU A 110 -33.03 -45.27 8.04
N LYS A 111 -32.32 -46.39 7.77
CA LYS A 111 -31.91 -46.79 6.42
C LYS A 111 -32.72 -48.00 5.94
N LYS A 112 -33.52 -47.85 4.87
CA LYS A 112 -33.67 -48.91 3.85
C LYS A 112 -34.23 -48.43 2.50
N LYS A 113 -34.09 -49.31 1.50
CA LYS A 113 -34.16 -49.01 0.05
C LYS A 113 -35.56 -49.21 -0.53
N LYS A 114 -35.85 -48.52 -1.65
CA LYS A 114 -37.03 -48.80 -2.50
C LYS A 114 -36.93 -50.18 -3.18
N GLY A 115 -37.93 -51.04 -2.96
CA GLY A 115 -38.35 -52.07 -3.91
C GLY A 115 -39.28 -51.50 -4.98
N LYS A 116 -39.57 -52.22 -6.08
CA LYS A 116 -40.24 -51.64 -7.27
C LYS A 116 -41.27 -52.58 -7.92
N LYS A 117 -42.36 -51.98 -8.42
CA LYS A 117 -43.49 -52.52 -9.20
C LYS A 117 -44.63 -53.19 -8.41
N GLY A 118 -45.75 -52.46 -8.34
CA GLY A 118 -47.12 -52.99 -8.33
C GLY A 118 -48.00 -51.95 -9.03
N LYS A 119 -48.88 -52.34 -9.97
CA LYS A 119 -49.73 -51.41 -10.71
C LYS A 119 -51.19 -51.58 -10.26
N GLY A 120 -51.53 -51.01 -9.11
CA GLY A 120 -52.88 -50.96 -8.55
C GLY A 120 -53.49 -49.56 -8.63
N LYS A 121 -54.81 -49.47 -8.83
CA LYS A 121 -55.59 -48.23 -8.66
C LYS A 121 -56.10 -48.14 -7.23
N ASP A 122 -55.20 -48.03 -6.26
CA ASP A 122 -55.64 -47.77 -4.88
C ASP A 122 -55.93 -46.29 -4.72
N LYS A 123 -57.20 -45.98 -4.41
CA LYS A 123 -57.54 -44.70 -3.82
C LYS A 123 -56.78 -44.61 -2.50
N GLN A 124 -56.01 -43.55 -2.29
CA GLN A 124 -55.70 -43.15 -0.92
C GLN A 124 -56.98 -42.56 -0.31
N GLU A 125 -57.79 -43.47 0.23
CA GLU A 125 -58.58 -43.20 1.42
C GLU A 125 -57.60 -42.92 2.56
N GLU A 126 -57.92 -41.92 3.38
CA GLU A 126 -57.07 -41.54 4.50
C GLU A 126 -56.99 -42.74 5.46
N VAL A 127 -55.78 -43.21 5.77
CA VAL A 127 -55.60 -44.32 6.72
C VAL A 127 -55.87 -43.81 8.13
N ILE A 128 -57.15 -43.82 8.47
CA ILE A 128 -57.70 -43.54 9.80
C ILE A 128 -56.98 -44.44 10.82
N PRO A 129 -56.34 -43.88 11.86
CA PRO A 129 -55.73 -44.69 12.91
C PRO A 129 -56.75 -45.56 13.63
N VAL A 130 -56.34 -46.76 14.07
CA VAL A 130 -57.21 -47.63 14.88
C VAL A 130 -57.26 -47.08 16.30
N PHE A 131 -58.25 -46.22 16.58
CA PHE A 131 -58.43 -45.62 17.90
C PHE A 131 -58.76 -46.64 18.99
N GLU A 132 -58.23 -46.41 20.20
CA GLU A 132 -58.55 -47.24 21.37
C GLU A 132 -60.02 -47.09 21.77
N LYS A 133 -60.67 -48.22 22.05
CA LYS A 133 -62.12 -48.30 22.27
C LYS A 133 -62.47 -47.94 23.72
N PRO A 134 -63.40 -47.00 23.98
CA PRO A 134 -63.81 -46.61 25.33
C PRO A 134 -64.24 -47.80 26.21
N LYS A 135 -64.06 -47.69 27.53
CA LYS A 135 -64.42 -48.74 28.50
C LYS A 135 -65.90 -49.19 28.44
N ALA A 136 -66.79 -48.36 27.89
CA ALA A 136 -68.20 -48.67 27.67
C ALA A 136 -68.53 -49.36 26.33
N TRP A 137 -67.56 -49.56 25.42
CA TRP A 137 -67.78 -49.97 24.02
C TRP A 137 -68.70 -51.19 23.85
N LYS A 138 -68.56 -52.21 24.71
CA LYS A 138 -69.38 -53.43 24.67
C LYS A 138 -70.88 -53.18 25.00
N LYS A 139 -71.21 -52.09 25.69
CA LYS A 139 -72.59 -51.71 26.08
C LYS A 139 -73.28 -50.76 25.11
N MET A 140 -72.52 -50.07 24.25
CA MET A 140 -73.05 -49.14 23.23
C MET A 140 -73.73 -49.87 22.06
N ASN A 141 -74.77 -49.28 21.48
CA ASN A 141 -75.44 -49.76 20.26
C ASN A 141 -74.56 -49.58 19.01
N LYS A 142 -74.93 -50.26 17.90
CA LYS A 142 -74.18 -50.18 16.63
C LYS A 142 -74.04 -48.74 16.12
N ARG A 143 -75.15 -47.97 16.09
CA ARG A 143 -75.15 -46.54 15.70
C ARG A 143 -74.27 -45.67 16.60
N GLU A 144 -74.23 -45.95 17.91
CA GLU A 144 -73.41 -45.19 18.87
C GLU A 144 -71.91 -45.46 18.65
N ARG A 145 -71.54 -46.70 18.33
CA ARG A 145 -70.15 -47.07 17.97
C ARG A 145 -69.71 -46.44 16.64
N GLU A 146 -70.62 -46.40 15.66
CA GLU A 146 -70.38 -45.76 14.36
C GLU A 146 -70.26 -44.24 14.51
N ALA A 147 -71.16 -43.61 15.28
CA ALA A 147 -71.09 -42.18 15.61
C ALA A 147 -69.81 -41.84 16.39
N TRP A 148 -69.42 -42.64 17.38
CA TRP A 148 -68.16 -42.43 18.10
C TRP A 148 -66.95 -42.55 17.17
N LEU A 149 -66.96 -43.50 16.23
CA LEU A 149 -65.85 -43.65 15.28
C LEU A 149 -65.76 -42.45 14.34
N ILE A 150 -66.89 -41.97 13.82
CA ILE A 150 -66.98 -40.74 12.99
C ILE A 150 -66.47 -39.54 13.79
N GLN A 151 -66.98 -39.34 15.02
CA GLN A 151 -66.56 -38.26 15.90
C GLN A 151 -65.06 -38.32 16.20
N ARG A 152 -64.47 -39.52 16.39
CA ARG A 152 -63.02 -39.66 16.61
C ARG A 152 -62.18 -39.45 15.34
N ILE A 153 -62.74 -39.70 14.15
CA ILE A 153 -62.13 -39.33 12.86
C ILE A 153 -62.15 -37.81 12.68
N GLU A 154 -63.25 -37.16 13.06
CA GLU A 154 -63.39 -35.70 13.04
C GLU A 154 -62.47 -35.03 14.07
N ASP A 155 -62.40 -35.54 15.31
CA ASP A 155 -61.42 -35.16 16.32
C ASP A 155 -59.99 -35.27 15.77
N TRP A 156 -59.63 -36.38 15.14
CA TRP A 156 -58.27 -36.60 14.62
C TRP A 156 -57.94 -35.71 13.41
N ARG A 157 -58.92 -35.41 12.54
CA ARG A 157 -58.76 -34.41 11.48
C ARG A 157 -58.60 -33.02 12.07
N ALA A 158 -59.38 -32.66 13.09
CA ALA A 158 -59.25 -31.41 13.81
C ALA A 158 -57.90 -31.31 14.55
N GLU A 159 -57.39 -32.38 15.17
CA GLU A 159 -56.04 -32.47 15.74
C GLU A 159 -54.96 -32.26 14.66
N LYS A 160 -55.10 -32.89 13.49
CA LYS A 160 -54.20 -32.71 12.33
C LYS A 160 -54.21 -31.28 11.78
N GLU A 161 -55.39 -30.68 11.63
CA GLU A 161 -55.55 -29.31 11.12
C GLU A 161 -55.11 -28.27 12.16
N ALA A 162 -55.41 -28.47 13.45
CA ALA A 162 -54.91 -27.65 14.54
C ALA A 162 -53.38 -27.73 14.66
N ALA A 163 -52.77 -28.91 14.49
CA ALA A 163 -51.32 -29.05 14.44
C ALA A 163 -50.70 -28.30 13.25
N LYS A 164 -51.30 -28.37 12.05
CA LYS A 164 -50.89 -27.55 10.90
C LYS A 164 -51.03 -26.05 11.21
N GLN A 165 -52.16 -25.62 11.76
CA GLN A 165 -52.41 -24.22 12.13
C GLN A 165 -51.44 -23.73 13.21
N ALA A 166 -51.06 -24.57 14.17
CA ALA A 166 -50.06 -24.24 15.20
C ALA A 166 -48.66 -24.06 14.60
N ILE A 167 -48.25 -24.90 13.64
CA ILE A 167 -46.99 -24.72 12.87
C ILE A 167 -47.05 -23.40 12.09
N LEU A 168 -48.18 -23.09 11.44
CA LEU A 168 -48.39 -21.85 10.71
C LEU A 168 -48.41 -20.59 11.60
N ALA A 169 -48.99 -20.70 12.80
CA ALA A 169 -48.98 -19.64 13.81
C ALA A 169 -47.56 -19.41 14.33
N GLY A 170 -46.83 -20.47 14.70
CA GLY A 170 -45.44 -20.40 15.13
C GLY A 170 -44.49 -19.85 14.05
N ALA A 171 -44.75 -20.12 12.76
CA ALA A 171 -44.02 -19.50 11.65
C ALA A 171 -44.32 -17.99 11.55
N LYS A 172 -45.59 -17.58 11.67
CA LYS A 172 -45.99 -16.16 11.70
C LYS A 172 -45.41 -15.43 12.92
N GLU A 173 -45.37 -16.07 14.08
CA GLU A 173 -44.78 -15.53 15.31
C GLU A 173 -43.25 -15.37 15.19
N LYS A 174 -42.53 -16.39 14.70
CA LYS A 174 -41.09 -16.29 14.41
C LYS A 174 -40.78 -15.14 13.46
N ARG A 175 -41.55 -14.99 12.37
CA ARG A 175 -41.43 -13.86 11.43
C ARG A 175 -41.68 -12.50 12.12
N ALA A 176 -42.65 -12.42 13.04
CA ALA A 176 -42.94 -11.21 13.81
C ALA A 176 -41.85 -10.87 14.83
N ASN A 177 -41.32 -11.85 15.56
CA ASN A 177 -40.24 -11.64 16.53
C ASN A 177 -38.93 -11.27 15.83
N LEU A 178 -38.58 -11.93 14.71
CA LEU A 178 -37.47 -11.51 13.84
C LEU A 178 -37.67 -10.13 13.21
N ALA A 179 -38.90 -9.61 13.09
CA ALA A 179 -39.16 -8.22 12.70
C ALA A 179 -38.99 -7.24 13.86
N LYS A 180 -39.47 -7.58 15.07
CA LYS A 180 -39.23 -6.81 16.30
C LYS A 180 -37.75 -6.66 16.59
N GLU A 181 -36.99 -7.76 16.64
CA GLU A 181 -35.54 -7.74 16.86
C GLU A 181 -34.79 -6.84 15.87
N ARG A 182 -35.16 -6.87 14.58
CA ARG A 182 -34.56 -6.01 13.57
C ARG A 182 -34.89 -4.54 13.83
N ASN A 183 -36.13 -4.23 14.23
CA ASN A 183 -36.53 -2.87 14.56
C ASN A 183 -35.87 -2.37 15.86
N GLU A 184 -35.72 -3.22 16.87
CA GLU A 184 -35.02 -2.89 18.13
C GLU A 184 -33.52 -2.68 17.92
N LYS A 185 -32.86 -3.56 17.16
CA LYS A 185 -31.45 -3.37 16.75
C LYS A 185 -31.29 -2.04 16.00
N MET A 186 -32.24 -1.71 15.10
CA MET A 186 -32.24 -0.44 14.38
C MET A 186 -32.51 0.79 15.25
N ALA A 187 -33.40 0.70 16.25
CA ALA A 187 -33.63 1.78 17.20
C ALA A 187 -32.39 2.05 18.07
N LYS A 188 -31.70 1.00 18.51
CA LYS A 188 -30.41 1.09 19.22
C LYS A 188 -29.34 1.72 18.34
N GLU A 189 -29.21 1.29 17.09
CA GLU A 189 -28.27 1.88 16.12
C GLU A 189 -28.51 3.38 15.86
N VAL A 190 -29.76 3.83 15.82
CA VAL A 190 -30.10 5.26 15.66
C VAL A 190 -29.72 6.04 16.91
N ALA A 191 -30.08 5.55 18.11
CA ALA A 191 -29.71 6.20 19.37
C ALA A 191 -28.18 6.27 19.56
N GLU A 192 -27.44 5.22 19.20
CA GLU A 192 -25.97 5.27 19.14
C GLU A 192 -25.48 6.34 18.13
N GLN A 193 -26.16 6.51 16.99
CA GLN A 193 -25.78 7.49 15.98
C GLN A 193 -26.00 8.93 16.44
N ASP A 194 -27.06 9.20 17.20
CA ASP A 194 -27.26 10.50 17.86
C ASP A 194 -26.09 10.80 18.81
N VAL A 195 -25.67 9.83 19.63
CA VAL A 195 -24.48 9.95 20.50
C VAL A 195 -23.19 10.13 19.69
N ARG A 196 -23.03 9.47 18.54
CA ARG A 196 -21.90 9.73 17.62
C ARG A 196 -21.94 11.16 17.08
N ARG A 197 -23.07 11.66 16.58
CA ARG A 197 -23.19 13.04 16.09
C ARG A 197 -22.82 14.05 17.18
N ASP A 198 -23.32 13.86 18.39
CA ASP A 198 -23.21 14.88 19.42
C ASP A 198 -21.87 14.84 20.18
N ILE A 199 -21.12 13.73 20.11
CA ILE A 199 -19.82 13.56 20.80
C ILE A 199 -18.65 13.32 19.84
N LEU A 200 -18.75 12.42 18.86
CA LEU A 200 -17.66 12.12 17.92
C LEU A 200 -17.29 13.36 17.07
N GLN A 201 -18.29 14.14 16.62
CA GLN A 201 -18.03 15.41 15.93
C GLN A 201 -17.16 16.35 16.78
N LYS A 202 -17.36 16.40 18.10
CA LYS A 202 -16.55 17.25 19.00
C LYS A 202 -15.10 16.75 19.12
N ALA A 203 -14.90 15.42 19.14
CA ALA A 203 -13.57 14.82 19.08
C ALA A 203 -12.89 15.10 17.73
N CYS A 204 -13.56 14.85 16.61
CA CYS A 204 -13.05 15.15 15.26
C CYS A 204 -12.72 16.64 15.08
N ASN A 205 -13.54 17.56 15.59
CA ASN A 205 -13.27 19.01 15.55
C ASN A 205 -12.03 19.39 16.36
N LEU A 206 -11.81 18.76 17.53
CA LEU A 206 -10.60 18.96 18.33
C LEU A 206 -9.35 18.44 17.60
N PHE A 207 -9.46 17.28 16.94
CA PHE A 207 -8.36 16.68 16.19
C PHE A 207 -8.00 17.56 14.98
N GLN A 208 -9.00 17.96 14.18
CA GLN A 208 -8.85 18.89 13.05
C GLN A 208 -8.27 20.24 13.48
N LYS A 209 -8.63 20.75 14.67
CA LYS A 209 -8.02 21.96 15.24
C LYS A 209 -6.52 21.78 15.51
N PHE A 210 -6.11 20.65 16.08
CA PHE A 210 -4.69 20.38 16.35
C PHE A 210 -3.89 20.14 15.06
N GLU A 211 -4.46 19.46 14.07
CA GLU A 211 -3.90 19.37 12.71
C GLU A 211 -3.71 20.78 12.12
N LYS A 212 -4.70 21.66 12.23
CA LYS A 212 -4.61 23.04 11.74
C LYS A 212 -3.56 23.87 12.47
N GLU A 213 -3.52 23.85 13.81
CA GLU A 213 -2.51 24.56 14.61
C GLU A 213 -1.07 24.13 14.25
N LYS A 214 -0.87 22.87 13.82
CA LYS A 214 0.40 22.42 13.24
C LYS A 214 0.62 22.93 11.82
N MET A 215 -0.36 22.83 10.92
CA MET A 215 -0.24 23.32 9.55
C MET A 215 0.08 24.82 9.53
N ASP A 216 -0.58 25.62 10.37
CA ASP A 216 -0.33 27.06 10.55
C ASP A 216 1.09 27.32 11.13
N TYR A 217 1.55 26.49 12.07
CA TYR A 217 2.92 26.57 12.59
C TYR A 217 3.98 26.21 11.53
N GLU A 218 3.73 25.17 10.73
CA GLU A 218 4.65 24.77 9.65
C GLU A 218 4.68 25.81 8.54
N LEU A 219 3.52 26.36 8.15
CA LEU A 219 3.42 27.47 7.19
C LEU A 219 4.22 28.68 7.68
N LYS A 220 4.11 29.05 8.96
CA LYS A 220 4.95 30.11 9.52
C LYS A 220 6.45 29.78 9.46
N LYS A 221 6.85 28.55 9.79
CA LYS A 221 8.26 28.09 9.64
C LYS A 221 8.72 28.11 8.18
N GLU A 222 7.83 27.81 7.24
CA GLU A 222 8.10 27.81 5.80
C GLU A 222 8.24 29.24 5.24
N LEU A 223 7.44 30.20 5.73
CA LEU A 223 7.56 31.65 5.48
C LEU A 223 8.83 32.24 6.13
N ASP A 224 9.13 31.91 7.39
CA ASP A 224 10.38 32.29 8.05
C ASP A 224 11.59 31.81 7.22
N ALA A 225 11.54 30.58 6.68
CA ALA A 225 12.56 30.01 5.81
C ALA A 225 12.53 30.55 4.36
N GLU A 226 11.44 31.18 3.92
CA GLU A 226 11.32 31.86 2.62
C GLU A 226 11.98 33.23 2.71
N TRP A 227 11.74 33.95 3.81
CA TRP A 227 12.45 35.17 4.13
C TRP A 227 13.96 34.95 4.27
N GLN A 228 14.40 33.85 4.89
CA GLN A 228 15.83 33.48 4.91
C GLN A 228 16.37 33.07 3.53
N GLN A 229 15.56 32.53 2.61
CA GLN A 229 15.99 32.29 1.22
C GLN A 229 16.16 33.61 0.46
N TYR A 230 15.18 34.51 0.57
CA TYR A 230 15.20 35.83 -0.05
C TYR A 230 16.43 36.64 0.39
N LEU A 231 16.77 36.61 1.69
CA LEU A 231 17.94 37.28 2.23
C LEU A 231 19.30 36.67 1.86
N ARG A 232 19.37 35.46 1.26
CA ARG A 232 20.65 34.83 0.90
C ARG A 232 21.35 35.51 -0.28
N CYS A 233 20.59 35.98 -1.27
CA CYS A 233 21.11 36.61 -2.49
C CYS A 233 22.23 35.80 -3.19
N ASP A 234 22.20 34.48 -3.09
CA ASP A 234 23.24 33.56 -3.57
C ASP A 234 23.18 33.26 -5.08
N GLY A 235 22.13 33.75 -5.76
CA GLY A 235 21.90 33.53 -7.20
C GLY A 235 21.30 32.15 -7.52
N LEU A 236 20.96 31.34 -6.52
CA LEU A 236 20.32 30.04 -6.72
C LEU A 236 18.79 30.19 -6.82
N PRO A 237 18.11 29.36 -7.64
CA PRO A 237 16.66 29.39 -7.74
C PRO A 237 16.01 28.93 -6.43
N ASP A 238 14.95 29.60 -5.96
CA ASP A 238 14.15 29.08 -4.84
C ASP A 238 13.45 27.79 -5.28
N PRO A 239 13.62 26.65 -4.57
CA PRO A 239 12.94 25.40 -4.90
C PRO A 239 11.40 25.46 -4.88
N ARG A 240 10.80 26.48 -4.27
CA ARG A 240 9.35 26.77 -4.35
C ARG A 240 8.92 27.28 -5.72
N VAL A 241 9.82 27.96 -6.45
CA VAL A 241 9.47 28.74 -7.64
C VAL A 241 9.82 27.97 -8.91
N VAL A 242 8.85 27.18 -9.39
CA VAL A 242 8.92 26.34 -10.60
C VAL A 242 9.52 27.07 -11.82
N THR A 243 9.21 28.35 -12.02
CA THR A 243 9.76 29.14 -13.15
C THR A 243 11.25 29.45 -13.00
N GLN A 244 11.73 29.75 -11.80
CA GLN A 244 13.16 29.94 -11.53
C GLN A 244 13.94 28.64 -11.73
N LEU A 245 13.41 27.52 -11.23
CA LEU A 245 14.00 26.19 -11.43
C LEU A 245 14.08 25.81 -12.91
N ASN A 246 13.02 26.05 -13.69
CA ASN A 246 13.02 25.79 -15.13
C ASN A 246 14.03 26.69 -15.87
N THR A 247 14.16 27.95 -15.47
CA THR A 247 15.15 28.88 -16.04
C THR A 247 16.58 28.43 -15.73
N PHE A 248 16.88 28.09 -14.46
CA PHE A 248 18.17 27.53 -14.04
C PHE A 248 18.52 26.25 -14.81
N LEU A 249 17.56 25.33 -14.94
CA LEU A 249 17.75 24.07 -15.65
C LEU A 249 17.98 24.29 -17.16
N HIS A 250 17.29 25.26 -17.77
CA HIS A 250 17.51 25.63 -19.16
C HIS A 250 18.88 26.29 -19.39
N LEU A 251 19.29 27.22 -18.53
CA LEU A 251 20.62 27.85 -18.58
C LEU A 251 21.73 26.82 -18.39
N TRP A 252 21.56 25.84 -17.49
CA TRP A 252 22.51 24.74 -17.32
C TRP A 252 22.58 23.84 -18.57
N GLN A 253 21.46 23.56 -19.23
CA GLN A 253 21.43 22.81 -20.50
C GLN A 253 22.15 23.51 -21.66
N GLN A 254 22.30 24.85 -21.61
CA GLN A 254 23.07 25.60 -22.61
C GLN A 254 24.60 25.50 -22.41
N LEU A 255 25.08 25.01 -21.27
CA LEU A 255 26.53 24.90 -20.98
C LEU A 255 27.14 23.70 -21.72
N GLU A 256 27.69 23.95 -22.92
CA GLU A 256 28.36 22.92 -23.73
C GLU A 256 29.66 22.32 -23.14
N VAL A 257 30.14 22.87 -22.02
CA VAL A 257 31.37 22.45 -21.34
C VAL A 257 31.13 22.42 -19.83
N CYS A 258 31.56 21.31 -19.21
CA CYS A 258 31.68 21.15 -17.78
C CYS A 258 33.09 20.58 -17.52
N ASP A 259 33.84 21.15 -16.58
CA ASP A 259 35.05 20.56 -16.03
C ASP A 259 34.75 19.99 -14.63
N ASP A 260 35.77 19.58 -13.88
CA ASP A 260 35.61 18.98 -12.57
C ASP A 260 35.33 20.01 -11.45
N GLU A 261 35.73 21.28 -11.59
CA GLU A 261 35.31 22.31 -10.63
C GLU A 261 33.86 22.74 -10.83
N GLU A 262 33.41 22.97 -12.06
CA GLU A 262 32.00 23.29 -12.30
C GLU A 262 31.09 22.08 -11.99
N LEU A 263 31.57 20.84 -12.18
CA LEU A 263 30.88 19.63 -11.70
C LEU A 263 30.74 19.64 -10.17
N ASN A 264 31.83 19.90 -9.44
CA ASN A 264 31.83 19.99 -7.98
C ASN A 264 30.84 21.04 -7.47
N LYS A 265 30.92 22.24 -8.05
CA LYS A 265 30.01 23.35 -7.77
C LYS A 265 28.55 22.98 -8.06
N LYS A 266 28.23 22.39 -9.21
CA LYS A 266 26.86 21.95 -9.52
C LYS A 266 26.32 20.89 -8.57
N PHE A 267 27.16 19.99 -8.04
CA PHE A 267 26.75 19.09 -6.96
C PHE A 267 26.45 19.84 -5.65
N ILE A 268 27.28 20.82 -5.27
CA ILE A 268 27.07 21.66 -4.08
C ILE A 268 25.77 22.49 -4.19
N GLU A 269 25.49 23.05 -5.37
CA GLU A 269 24.29 23.86 -5.65
C GLU A 269 23.00 23.01 -5.68
N VAL A 270 23.03 21.84 -6.33
CA VAL A 270 21.81 21.08 -6.67
C VAL A 270 21.39 20.07 -5.59
N LEU A 271 22.32 19.54 -4.79
CA LEU A 271 21.95 18.60 -3.71
C LEU A 271 20.96 19.22 -2.69
N PRO A 272 21.15 20.45 -2.17
CA PRO A 272 20.17 21.08 -1.28
C PRO A 272 18.81 21.36 -1.93
N ILE A 273 18.80 21.67 -3.24
CA ILE A 273 17.59 21.88 -4.02
C ILE A 273 16.79 20.57 -4.14
N LEU A 274 17.47 19.45 -4.44
CA LEU A 274 16.84 18.13 -4.47
C LEU A 274 16.27 17.73 -3.11
N ASP A 275 17.02 17.96 -2.03
CA ASP A 275 16.58 17.65 -0.65
C ASP A 275 15.31 18.44 -0.26
N MET A 276 15.21 19.71 -0.66
CA MET A 276 14.02 20.54 -0.41
C MET A 276 12.82 20.11 -1.26
N LEU A 277 13.02 19.78 -2.55
CA LEU A 277 11.97 19.23 -3.42
C LEU A 277 11.44 17.88 -2.91
N GLU A 278 12.25 17.11 -2.17
CA GLU A 278 11.79 15.89 -1.50
C GLU A 278 10.99 16.16 -0.23
N GLU A 279 11.35 17.16 0.59
CA GLU A 279 10.48 17.60 1.70
C GLU A 279 9.12 18.10 1.17
N PHE A 280 9.08 18.83 0.05
CA PHE A 280 7.83 19.27 -0.58
C PHE A 280 6.97 18.10 -1.09
N ARG A 281 7.58 17.10 -1.74
CA ARG A 281 6.87 15.87 -2.16
C ARG A 281 6.27 15.12 -0.96
N LEU A 282 6.99 15.04 0.16
CA LEU A 282 6.50 14.44 1.41
C LEU A 282 5.44 15.32 2.11
N ASN A 283 5.37 16.61 1.77
CA ASN A 283 4.37 17.58 2.23
C ASN A 283 3.18 17.79 1.25
N SER A 284 2.96 16.86 0.32
CA SER A 284 1.92 16.92 -0.74
C SER A 284 0.52 17.43 -0.33
N ARG A 285 0.05 17.21 0.91
CA ARG A 285 -1.23 17.76 1.41
C ARG A 285 -1.32 19.30 1.33
N LYS A 286 -0.18 20.02 1.29
CA LYS A 286 -0.12 21.49 1.16
C LYS A 286 -0.26 21.99 -0.29
N PHE A 287 0.01 21.14 -1.27
CA PHE A 287 0.16 21.53 -2.67
C PHE A 287 -0.99 20.98 -3.52
N THR A 288 -1.36 21.70 -4.57
CA THR A 288 -2.27 21.13 -5.59
C THR A 288 -1.62 19.92 -6.27
N PRO A 289 -2.42 18.98 -6.83
CA PRO A 289 -1.88 17.85 -7.59
C PRO A 289 -0.91 18.30 -8.70
N ARG A 290 -1.29 19.35 -9.44
CA ARG A 290 -0.47 19.92 -10.53
C ARG A 290 0.86 20.52 -10.05
N GLN A 291 0.90 21.18 -8.88
CA GLN A 291 2.17 21.63 -8.28
C GLN A 291 3.03 20.42 -7.87
N SER A 292 2.42 19.38 -7.31
CA SER A 292 3.11 18.15 -6.92
C SER A 292 3.67 17.40 -8.15
N GLU A 293 2.99 17.44 -9.28
CA GLU A 293 3.47 16.91 -10.57
C GLU A 293 4.66 17.74 -11.07
N ASN A 294 4.53 19.07 -11.19
CA ASN A 294 5.60 19.98 -11.60
C ASN A 294 6.91 19.79 -10.78
N TYR A 295 6.81 19.69 -9.45
CA TYR A 295 7.97 19.46 -8.59
C TYR A 295 8.63 18.08 -8.85
N ASN A 296 7.84 17.05 -9.16
CA ASN A 296 8.40 15.74 -9.51
C ASN A 296 9.09 15.76 -10.88
N GLU A 297 8.52 16.44 -11.88
CA GLU A 297 9.14 16.60 -13.20
C GLU A 297 10.49 17.34 -13.11
N ILE A 298 10.54 18.48 -12.42
CA ILE A 298 11.79 19.22 -12.20
C ILE A 298 12.82 18.38 -11.45
N ARG A 299 12.42 17.68 -10.39
CA ARG A 299 13.33 16.85 -9.57
C ARG A 299 13.92 15.68 -10.38
N LEU A 300 13.13 15.07 -11.29
CA LEU A 300 13.62 14.09 -12.26
C LEU A 300 14.56 14.73 -13.30
N ALA A 301 14.24 15.93 -13.79
CA ALA A 301 15.04 16.65 -14.76
C ALA A 301 16.41 17.09 -14.18
N LEU A 302 16.45 17.54 -12.92
CA LEU A 302 17.69 17.86 -12.19
C LEU A 302 18.56 16.62 -11.98
N ARG A 303 17.98 15.46 -11.61
CA ARG A 303 18.70 14.17 -11.56
C ARG A 303 19.30 13.80 -12.92
N ALA A 304 18.54 14.00 -14.00
CA ALA A 304 19.04 13.79 -15.36
C ALA A 304 20.15 14.77 -15.77
N GLN A 305 20.10 16.05 -15.33
CA GLN A 305 21.19 17.00 -15.57
C GLN A 305 22.45 16.67 -14.77
N LEU A 306 22.34 16.22 -13.51
CA LEU A 306 23.50 15.70 -12.75
C LEU A 306 24.14 14.50 -13.47
N ALA A 307 23.32 13.54 -13.93
CA ALA A 307 23.82 12.41 -14.71
C ALA A 307 24.48 12.84 -16.03
N SER A 308 23.94 13.86 -16.71
CA SER A 308 24.53 14.46 -17.92
C SER A 308 25.85 15.17 -17.63
N ALA A 309 25.92 15.97 -16.56
CA ALA A 309 27.12 16.69 -16.16
C ALA A 309 28.29 15.74 -15.85
N ILE A 310 28.04 14.58 -15.23
CA ILE A 310 29.05 13.52 -15.06
C ILE A 310 29.59 13.07 -16.43
N GLN A 311 28.74 12.90 -17.44
CA GLN A 311 29.16 12.50 -18.79
C GLN A 311 30.00 13.59 -19.48
N ILE A 312 29.58 14.87 -19.38
CA ILE A 312 30.27 16.01 -19.99
C ILE A 312 31.64 16.24 -19.31
N ALA A 313 31.69 16.26 -17.98
CA ALA A 313 32.95 16.38 -17.24
C ALA A 313 33.90 15.22 -17.53
N SER A 314 33.39 13.98 -17.59
CA SER A 314 34.19 12.81 -18.00
C SER A 314 34.74 12.97 -19.44
N TYR A 315 33.98 13.55 -20.36
CA TYR A 315 34.43 13.86 -21.73
C TYR A 315 35.53 14.93 -21.74
N THR A 316 35.37 16.01 -20.96
CA THR A 316 36.37 17.09 -20.83
C THR A 316 37.70 16.55 -20.30
N LEU A 317 37.67 15.77 -19.20
CA LEU A 317 38.86 15.14 -18.60
C LEU A 317 39.54 14.19 -19.59
N LEU A 318 38.77 13.35 -20.29
CA LEU A 318 39.30 12.38 -21.27
C LEU A 318 39.77 13.00 -22.59
N ARG A 319 39.51 14.28 -22.85
CA ARG A 319 39.92 14.96 -24.08
C ARG A 319 41.40 15.38 -24.07
N ASP A 320 41.99 15.58 -22.90
CA ASP A 320 43.39 16.00 -22.73
C ASP A 320 44.02 15.27 -21.54
N LEU A 321 44.49 14.04 -21.81
CA LEU A 321 45.05 13.18 -20.76
C LEU A 321 46.30 13.79 -20.13
N GLU A 322 47.15 14.48 -20.91
CA GLU A 322 48.38 15.14 -20.42
C GLU A 322 48.09 16.23 -19.38
N LYS A 323 46.95 16.93 -19.53
CA LYS A 323 46.55 18.02 -18.63
C LYS A 323 45.82 17.53 -17.38
N TYR A 324 44.96 16.52 -17.51
CA TYR A 324 43.98 16.17 -16.47
C TYR A 324 44.25 14.85 -15.73
N LEU A 325 45.04 13.91 -16.29
CA LEU A 325 45.30 12.61 -15.67
C LEU A 325 46.74 12.50 -15.14
N LYS A 326 46.91 11.69 -14.09
CA LYS A 326 48.20 11.32 -13.51
C LYS A 326 48.73 10.10 -14.26
N PHE A 327 49.97 10.14 -14.75
CA PHE A 327 50.59 9.01 -15.44
C PHE A 327 51.39 8.16 -14.43
N GLU A 328 50.79 7.07 -13.97
CA GLU A 328 51.46 6.07 -13.12
C GLU A 328 52.55 5.30 -13.88
N SER A 329 52.40 5.18 -15.20
CA SER A 329 53.42 4.63 -16.08
C SER A 329 53.27 5.19 -17.49
N THR A 330 54.25 4.93 -18.37
CA THR A 330 54.15 5.28 -19.80
C THR A 330 52.96 4.63 -20.52
N LYS A 331 52.31 3.61 -19.94
CA LYS A 331 51.18 2.88 -20.53
C LYS A 331 49.84 3.12 -19.83
N VAL A 332 49.82 3.76 -18.66
CA VAL A 332 48.63 3.87 -17.80
C VAL A 332 48.52 5.28 -17.23
N ALA A 333 47.35 5.89 -17.45
CA ALA A 333 46.97 7.18 -16.88
C ALA A 333 45.69 7.02 -16.03
N THR A 334 45.64 7.70 -14.89
CA THR A 334 44.55 7.60 -13.90
C THR A 334 44.07 8.96 -13.40
N TYR A 335 42.80 9.00 -13.00
CA TYR A 335 42.17 10.12 -12.30
C TYR A 335 41.36 9.56 -11.13
N GLU A 336 41.35 10.27 -10.01
CA GLU A 336 40.56 9.97 -8.82
C GLU A 336 40.24 11.32 -8.13
N ARG A 337 38.94 11.62 -7.96
CA ARG A 337 38.46 12.79 -7.23
C ARG A 337 37.17 12.45 -6.49
N GLU A 338 37.08 12.91 -5.24
CA GLU A 338 35.86 12.86 -4.43
C GLU A 338 35.16 14.23 -4.42
N PHE A 339 33.83 14.20 -4.39
CA PHE A 339 32.93 15.34 -4.42
C PHE A 339 31.84 15.15 -3.36
N THR A 340 31.07 16.19 -3.06
CA THR A 340 30.03 16.19 -2.01
C THR A 340 28.88 15.18 -2.20
N GLY A 341 28.70 14.61 -3.41
CA GLY A 341 27.72 13.54 -3.68
C GLY A 341 28.18 12.48 -4.67
N LEU A 342 29.46 12.45 -5.04
CA LEU A 342 30.02 11.64 -6.14
C LEU A 342 31.47 11.26 -5.84
N ARG A 343 31.88 10.05 -6.26
CA ARG A 343 33.30 9.67 -6.39
C ARG A 343 33.55 9.26 -7.85
N LEU A 344 34.55 9.86 -8.49
CA LEU A 344 34.86 9.64 -9.90
C LEU A 344 36.30 9.18 -10.07
N ASN A 345 36.47 7.97 -10.61
CA ASN A 345 37.76 7.46 -11.05
C ASN A 345 37.71 7.16 -12.55
N ILE A 346 38.81 7.43 -13.24
CA ILE A 346 38.99 7.11 -14.66
C ILE A 346 40.34 6.42 -14.81
N TRP A 347 40.37 5.30 -15.54
CA TRP A 347 41.57 4.54 -15.84
C TRP A 347 41.72 4.38 -17.35
N VAL A 348 42.90 4.68 -17.90
CA VAL A 348 43.15 4.68 -19.35
C VAL A 348 44.45 3.97 -19.69
N ALA A 349 44.34 2.94 -20.54
CA ALA A 349 45.48 2.34 -21.23
C ALA A 349 45.90 3.23 -22.41
N VAL A 350 47.15 3.70 -22.39
CA VAL A 350 47.69 4.67 -23.34
C VAL A 350 48.34 3.92 -24.51
N LYS A 351 47.71 3.98 -25.69
CA LYS A 351 48.18 3.28 -26.90
C LYS A 351 49.42 3.94 -27.51
N TRP A 352 50.56 3.25 -27.46
CA TRP A 352 51.77 3.65 -28.19
C TRP A 352 51.80 3.11 -29.63
N PRO A 353 52.33 3.88 -30.62
CA PRO A 353 52.51 3.41 -31.99
C PRO A 353 53.72 2.48 -32.10
N THR A 354 53.49 1.16 -32.08
CA THR A 354 54.53 0.14 -32.23
C THR A 354 54.99 -0.04 -33.69
N ARG A 355 56.30 0.04 -33.94
CA ARG A 355 56.90 -0.05 -35.30
C ARG A 355 57.08 -1.48 -35.84
N LYS A 356 56.67 -2.52 -35.12
CA LYS A 356 56.81 -3.93 -35.51
C LYS A 356 55.57 -4.73 -35.10
N LYS A 357 55.22 -5.76 -35.88
CA LYS A 357 54.37 -6.85 -35.40
C LYS A 357 55.09 -7.50 -34.21
N LYS A 358 54.38 -7.78 -33.11
CA LYS A 358 54.94 -8.52 -31.99
C LYS A 358 55.18 -9.99 -32.38
N PRO A 359 56.12 -10.70 -31.75
CA PRO A 359 56.07 -12.16 -31.65
C PRO A 359 54.76 -12.61 -31.00
N VAL A 360 54.47 -13.91 -31.00
CA VAL A 360 53.37 -14.48 -30.22
C VAL A 360 53.61 -14.14 -28.75
N GLU A 361 52.71 -13.36 -28.15
CA GLU A 361 52.79 -13.03 -26.74
C GLU A 361 52.34 -14.23 -25.88
N PRO A 362 52.83 -14.37 -24.63
CA PRO A 362 52.17 -15.21 -23.64
C PRO A 362 50.71 -14.75 -23.48
N GLU A 363 49.84 -15.63 -22.96
CA GLU A 363 48.42 -15.30 -22.81
C GLU A 363 48.22 -13.95 -22.09
N PRO A 364 47.35 -13.06 -22.63
CA PRO A 364 47.15 -11.75 -22.03
C PRO A 364 46.58 -11.89 -20.61
N GLU A 365 47.31 -11.35 -19.63
CA GLU A 365 46.88 -11.29 -18.25
C GLU A 365 45.59 -10.46 -18.11
N GLN A 366 44.69 -10.87 -17.21
CA GLN A 366 43.47 -10.11 -16.96
C GLN A 366 43.80 -8.77 -16.29
N VAL A 367 43.41 -7.67 -16.94
CA VAL A 367 43.58 -6.33 -16.38
C VAL A 367 42.71 -6.19 -15.12
N GLN A 368 43.36 -6.16 -13.95
CA GLN A 368 42.71 -5.90 -12.67
C GLN A 368 42.80 -4.42 -12.30
N LEU A 369 41.64 -3.77 -12.25
CA LEU A 369 41.46 -2.40 -11.80
C LEU A 369 41.03 -2.39 -10.33
N LYS A 370 41.56 -1.44 -9.55
CA LYS A 370 41.21 -1.21 -8.15
C LYS A 370 40.83 0.26 -7.98
N PHE A 371 39.72 0.53 -7.30
CA PHE A 371 39.19 1.87 -7.07
C PHE A 371 38.99 2.06 -5.55
N PRO A 372 40.03 2.45 -4.79
CA PRO A 372 40.01 2.45 -3.33
C PRO A 372 38.91 3.34 -2.74
N SER A 373 38.76 4.58 -3.22
CA SER A 373 37.73 5.52 -2.76
C SER A 373 36.29 5.02 -2.94
N MET A 374 36.04 4.13 -3.91
CA MET A 374 34.73 3.50 -4.11
C MET A 374 34.57 2.13 -3.45
N LYS A 375 35.67 1.53 -2.98
CA LYS A 375 35.78 0.12 -2.55
C LYS A 375 35.31 -0.88 -3.61
N VAL A 376 35.79 -0.71 -4.84
CA VAL A 376 35.44 -1.55 -5.99
C VAL A 376 36.70 -2.11 -6.64
N ILE A 377 36.66 -3.38 -7.04
CA ILE A 377 37.71 -4.05 -7.83
C ILE A 377 37.03 -4.68 -9.05
N VAL A 378 37.60 -4.45 -10.24
CA VAL A 378 37.09 -5.00 -11.51
C VAL A 378 38.20 -5.75 -12.22
N LYS A 379 37.98 -7.00 -12.61
CA LYS A 379 38.85 -7.72 -13.55
C LYS A 379 38.17 -7.76 -14.92
N LEU A 380 38.85 -7.24 -15.93
CA LEU A 380 38.37 -7.28 -17.31
C LEU A 380 38.66 -8.67 -17.93
N PRO A 381 37.74 -9.23 -18.73
CA PRO A 381 37.93 -10.50 -19.41
C PRO A 381 39.00 -10.38 -20.52
N LYS A 382 39.73 -11.47 -20.79
CA LYS A 382 40.82 -11.56 -21.79
C LYS A 382 40.42 -11.14 -23.22
N ILE A 383 39.12 -11.03 -23.52
CA ILE A 383 38.57 -10.62 -24.82
C ILE A 383 38.64 -9.10 -25.07
N ILE A 384 38.90 -8.29 -24.03
CA ILE A 384 39.09 -6.84 -24.17
C ILE A 384 40.58 -6.55 -24.37
N ASP A 385 40.94 -5.88 -25.48
CA ASP A 385 42.32 -5.46 -25.76
C ASP A 385 42.79 -4.39 -24.75
N GLY A 386 43.48 -4.86 -23.70
CA GLY A 386 44.05 -4.04 -22.62
C GLY A 386 45.03 -2.95 -23.06
N SER A 387 45.42 -2.86 -24.34
CA SER A 387 46.26 -1.77 -24.86
C SER A 387 45.50 -0.50 -25.24
N CYS A 388 44.16 -0.54 -25.31
CA CYS A 388 43.32 0.51 -25.90
C CYS A 388 42.03 0.82 -25.11
N VAL A 389 42.01 0.58 -23.80
CA VAL A 389 40.80 0.68 -22.96
C VAL A 389 40.76 1.98 -22.16
N CYS A 390 39.60 2.62 -22.10
CA CYS A 390 39.21 3.50 -20.99
C CYS A 390 38.11 2.83 -20.16
N VAL A 391 38.27 2.81 -18.84
CA VAL A 391 37.21 2.46 -17.88
C VAL A 391 36.94 3.67 -17.01
N ARG A 392 35.67 4.08 -16.94
CA ARG A 392 35.19 4.98 -15.89
C ARG A 392 34.51 4.17 -14.79
N ALA A 393 34.81 4.52 -13.54
CA ALA A 393 34.02 4.16 -12.39
C ALA A 393 33.51 5.44 -11.73
N ALA A 394 32.19 5.61 -11.60
CA ALA A 394 31.57 6.78 -11.01
C ALA A 394 30.46 6.38 -10.05
N ARG A 395 30.69 6.54 -8.74
CA ARG A 395 29.71 6.19 -7.69
C ARG A 395 28.99 7.46 -7.23
N SER A 396 27.75 7.61 -7.66
CA SER A 396 26.84 8.63 -7.13
C SER A 396 26.31 8.16 -5.77
N LEU A 397 26.40 8.99 -4.74
CA LEU A 397 25.90 8.63 -3.40
C LEU A 397 24.36 8.69 -3.35
N ILE A 398 23.75 9.60 -4.11
CA ILE A 398 22.31 9.65 -4.35
C ILE A 398 21.89 8.75 -5.52
N ASP A 399 20.67 8.24 -5.47
CA ASP A 399 20.04 7.54 -6.60
C ASP A 399 19.55 8.56 -7.65
N LEU A 400 20.13 8.50 -8.84
CA LEU A 400 19.79 9.36 -9.99
C LEU A 400 18.81 8.69 -10.97
N LEU A 401 18.52 7.39 -10.82
CA LEU A 401 17.94 6.56 -11.89
C LEU A 401 16.58 5.95 -11.51
N SER A 402 16.46 5.36 -10.32
CA SER A 402 15.32 4.50 -9.94
C SER A 402 13.97 5.19 -10.08
N GLU A 403 13.89 6.49 -9.80
CA GLU A 403 12.63 7.23 -9.83
C GLU A 403 12.02 7.34 -11.23
N SER A 404 12.84 7.27 -12.27
CA SER A 404 12.39 7.24 -13.67
C SER A 404 11.80 5.89 -14.10
N SER A 405 11.87 4.88 -13.23
CA SER A 405 11.35 3.54 -13.50
C SER A 405 9.85 3.42 -13.23
N ARG A 406 9.17 2.75 -14.16
CA ARG A 406 7.74 2.38 -14.09
C ARG A 406 7.34 1.56 -12.86
N THR A 407 8.29 1.01 -12.10
CA THR A 407 8.04 0.22 -10.88
C THR A 407 8.25 1.00 -9.59
N PHE A 408 8.68 2.26 -9.66
CA PHE A 408 8.99 3.09 -8.48
C PHE A 408 7.77 3.80 -7.89
N ALA A 409 7.04 4.56 -8.72
CA ALA A 409 5.87 5.33 -8.27
C ALA A 409 4.72 4.43 -7.80
N LEU A 410 3.94 4.92 -6.82
CA LEU A 410 2.65 4.31 -6.49
C LEU A 410 1.64 4.72 -7.57
N LYS A 411 0.87 3.76 -8.11
CA LYS A 411 0.04 3.99 -9.30
C LYS A 411 -1.19 4.86 -9.05
N ALA A 412 -1.76 4.80 -7.85
CA ALA A 412 -2.89 5.61 -7.41
C ALA A 412 -2.75 5.83 -5.90
N ASP A 413 -3.11 7.01 -5.40
CA ASP A 413 -3.20 7.21 -3.95
C ASP A 413 -4.46 6.54 -3.39
N MET A 414 -4.49 6.33 -2.07
CA MET A 414 -5.53 5.59 -1.38
C MET A 414 -6.85 6.41 -1.26
N PRO A 415 -8.01 5.84 -1.64
CA PRO A 415 -9.30 6.51 -1.47
C PRO A 415 -9.58 6.88 -0.01
N ASN A 416 -10.16 8.07 0.22
CA ASN A 416 -10.54 8.56 1.54
C ASN A 416 -9.36 8.76 2.54
N ARG A 417 -8.11 8.84 2.04
CA ARG A 417 -6.88 9.00 2.85
C ARG A 417 -6.92 10.13 3.90
N TYR A 418 -7.65 11.20 3.64
CA TYR A 418 -7.78 12.38 4.52
C TYR A 418 -9.19 12.58 5.09
N GLU A 419 -10.09 11.60 4.94
CA GLU A 419 -11.42 11.63 5.55
C GLU A 419 -11.33 11.45 7.08
N ASP A 420 -12.31 12.01 7.79
CA ASP A 420 -12.49 11.85 9.24
C ASP A 420 -13.55 10.79 9.57
N LEU A 421 -13.47 10.24 10.78
CA LEU A 421 -14.32 9.13 11.21
C LEU A 421 -15.80 9.51 11.34
N PHE A 422 -16.14 10.79 11.58
CA PHE A 422 -17.53 11.21 11.62
C PHE A 422 -18.14 11.28 10.21
N THR A 423 -17.50 11.97 9.27
CA THR A 423 -17.97 12.07 7.87
C THR A 423 -18.12 10.68 7.22
N PHE A 424 -17.15 9.80 7.47
CA PHE A 424 -17.21 8.40 7.05
C PHE A 424 -18.42 7.65 7.64
N ASN A 425 -18.65 7.74 8.95
CA ASN A 425 -19.81 7.10 9.60
C ASN A 425 -21.15 7.65 9.09
N VAL A 426 -21.23 8.94 8.74
CA VAL A 426 -22.44 9.54 8.15
C VAL A 426 -22.70 8.97 6.75
N LYS A 427 -21.67 8.83 5.91
CA LYS A 427 -21.80 8.19 4.58
C LYS A 427 -22.23 6.73 4.71
N GLU A 428 -21.56 5.96 5.56
CA GLU A 428 -21.87 4.55 5.80
C GLU A 428 -23.33 4.38 6.28
N LEU A 429 -23.80 5.23 7.21
CA LEU A 429 -25.18 5.24 7.67
C LEU A 429 -26.18 5.51 6.53
N ILE A 430 -25.91 6.50 5.67
CA ILE A 430 -26.78 6.85 4.53
C ILE A 430 -26.88 5.67 3.56
N GLU A 431 -25.79 4.95 3.30
CA GLU A 431 -25.78 3.76 2.43
C GLU A 431 -26.49 2.57 3.09
N VAL A 432 -26.26 2.32 4.37
CA VAL A 432 -26.98 1.32 5.18
C VAL A 432 -28.49 1.57 5.16
N GLN A 433 -28.93 2.83 5.27
CA GLN A 433 -30.35 3.20 5.18
C GLN A 433 -30.93 3.02 3.77
N LYS A 434 -30.20 3.41 2.71
CA LYS A 434 -30.61 3.16 1.32
C LYS A 434 -30.76 1.67 1.02
N LEU A 435 -29.75 0.87 1.42
CA LEU A 435 -29.75 -0.58 1.25
C LEU A 435 -30.89 -1.23 2.04
N LYS A 436 -31.15 -0.79 3.28
CA LYS A 436 -32.30 -1.26 4.06
C LYS A 436 -33.62 -1.01 3.33
N LYS A 437 -33.88 0.21 2.85
CA LYS A 437 -35.12 0.56 2.13
C LYS A 437 -35.35 -0.39 0.95
N SER A 438 -34.31 -0.62 0.13
CA SER A 438 -34.35 -1.58 -0.98
C SER A 438 -34.63 -3.02 -0.52
N GLN A 439 -33.97 -3.51 0.55
CA GLN A 439 -34.25 -4.85 1.09
C GLN A 439 -35.68 -4.98 1.63
N ASP A 440 -36.22 -3.96 2.30
CA ASP A 440 -37.57 -3.97 2.86
C ASP A 440 -38.65 -3.80 1.79
N GLU A 441 -38.36 -3.10 0.69
CA GLU A 441 -39.16 -3.15 -0.53
C GLU A 441 -39.20 -4.55 -1.15
N ILE A 442 -38.05 -5.23 -1.28
CA ILE A 442 -37.96 -6.61 -1.80
C ILE A 442 -38.80 -7.56 -0.93
N ARG A 443 -38.67 -7.47 0.40
CA ARG A 443 -39.50 -8.23 1.35
C ARG A 443 -40.99 -7.90 1.19
N THR A 444 -41.34 -6.64 0.99
CA THR A 444 -42.74 -6.20 0.83
C THR A 444 -43.34 -6.69 -0.49
N LYS A 445 -42.58 -6.67 -1.60
CA LYS A 445 -42.95 -7.22 -2.92
C LYS A 445 -43.17 -8.73 -2.81
N PHE A 446 -42.21 -9.48 -2.25
CA PHE A 446 -42.34 -10.91 -1.98
C PHE A 446 -43.60 -11.25 -1.15
N TYR A 447 -43.81 -10.57 -0.01
CA TYR A 447 -45.00 -10.79 0.82
C TYR A 447 -46.30 -10.30 0.16
N LYS A 448 -46.26 -9.46 -0.87
CA LYS A 448 -47.44 -9.12 -1.68
C LYS A 448 -47.75 -10.25 -2.66
N GLU A 449 -46.76 -10.69 -3.44
CA GLU A 449 -46.87 -11.79 -4.41
C GLU A 449 -47.35 -13.10 -3.74
N VAL A 450 -46.78 -13.45 -2.57
CA VAL A 450 -47.23 -14.61 -1.78
C VAL A 450 -48.69 -14.46 -1.35
N ARG A 451 -49.13 -13.28 -0.87
CA ARG A 451 -50.53 -13.05 -0.48
C ARG A 451 -51.50 -13.08 -1.67
N GLU A 452 -51.05 -12.66 -2.84
CA GLU A 452 -51.85 -12.70 -4.06
C GLU A 452 -51.99 -14.16 -4.56
N ARG A 453 -50.91 -14.95 -4.57
CA ARG A 453 -50.97 -16.39 -4.88
C ARG A 453 -51.75 -17.22 -3.86
N VAL A 454 -51.61 -16.93 -2.57
CA VAL A 454 -52.43 -17.55 -1.50
C VAL A 454 -53.92 -17.28 -1.76
N ARG A 455 -54.29 -16.03 -2.06
CA ARG A 455 -55.68 -15.66 -2.37
C ARG A 455 -56.20 -16.34 -3.64
N GLU A 456 -55.38 -16.45 -4.68
CA GLU A 456 -55.74 -17.17 -5.91
C GLU A 456 -56.02 -18.66 -5.65
N LEU A 457 -55.17 -19.33 -4.88
CA LEU A 457 -55.34 -20.75 -4.52
C LEU A 457 -56.52 -20.96 -3.57
N GLU A 458 -56.72 -20.11 -2.57
CA GLU A 458 -57.90 -20.12 -1.70
C GLU A 458 -59.19 -19.95 -2.50
N ALA A 459 -59.22 -19.02 -3.46
CA ALA A 459 -60.36 -18.83 -4.36
C ALA A 459 -60.58 -20.05 -5.28
N PHE A 460 -59.51 -20.63 -5.84
CA PHE A 460 -59.58 -21.81 -6.70
C PHE A 460 -60.10 -23.05 -5.95
N LEU A 461 -59.64 -23.28 -4.72
CA LEU A 461 -60.11 -24.34 -3.84
C LEU A 461 -61.58 -24.12 -3.44
N LYS A 462 -61.97 -22.88 -3.15
CA LYS A 462 -63.36 -22.51 -2.80
C LYS A 462 -64.33 -22.62 -3.99
N LEU A 463 -63.85 -22.44 -5.21
CA LEU A 463 -64.63 -22.63 -6.45
C LEU A 463 -64.75 -24.10 -6.88
N ASN A 464 -63.83 -24.97 -6.45
CA ASN A 464 -63.80 -26.40 -6.81
C ASN A 464 -63.93 -27.35 -5.59
N PRO A 465 -64.92 -27.19 -4.69
CA PRO A 465 -64.96 -27.89 -3.40
C PRO A 465 -65.18 -29.41 -3.49
N TYR A 466 -65.55 -29.94 -4.66
CA TYR A 466 -65.84 -31.37 -4.88
C TYR A 466 -64.71 -32.17 -5.55
N LEU A 467 -63.55 -31.54 -5.82
CA LEU A 467 -62.39 -32.20 -6.41
C LEU A 467 -61.30 -32.44 -5.35
N LYS A 468 -60.59 -33.58 -5.45
CA LYS A 468 -59.39 -33.88 -4.65
C LYS A 468 -58.18 -33.06 -5.15
N ASN A 469 -58.22 -31.76 -4.90
CA ASN A 469 -57.16 -30.79 -5.20
C ASN A 469 -56.06 -30.84 -4.13
N ASP A 470 -55.51 -32.04 -3.91
CA ASP A 470 -54.57 -32.32 -2.83
C ASP A 470 -53.22 -31.62 -3.08
N LYS A 471 -52.84 -31.42 -4.36
CA LYS A 471 -51.63 -30.68 -4.76
C LYS A 471 -51.75 -29.19 -4.51
N GLU A 472 -52.90 -28.61 -4.84
CA GLU A 472 -53.15 -27.18 -4.69
C GLU A 472 -53.26 -26.80 -3.20
N LYS A 473 -53.65 -27.75 -2.33
CA LYS A 473 -53.49 -27.65 -0.88
C LYS A 473 -52.02 -27.71 -0.43
N GLU A 474 -51.22 -28.63 -0.97
CA GLU A 474 -49.77 -28.67 -0.70
C GLU A 474 -49.05 -27.40 -1.19
N GLU A 475 -49.41 -26.85 -2.34
CA GLU A 475 -48.89 -25.57 -2.85
C GLU A 475 -49.31 -24.38 -1.98
N LEU A 476 -50.57 -24.36 -1.49
CA LEU A 476 -51.05 -23.35 -0.55
C LEU A 476 -50.32 -23.42 0.81
N ASP A 477 -50.10 -24.62 1.36
CA ASP A 477 -49.31 -24.82 2.57
C ASP A 477 -47.86 -24.36 2.36
N ASN A 478 -47.23 -24.76 1.25
CA ASN A 478 -45.85 -24.37 0.91
C ASN A 478 -45.69 -22.85 0.72
N LEU A 479 -46.64 -22.17 0.06
CA LEU A 479 -46.62 -20.72 -0.11
C LEU A 479 -46.81 -19.98 1.22
N ASN A 480 -47.71 -20.45 2.09
CA ASN A 480 -47.86 -19.91 3.44
C ASN A 480 -46.59 -20.07 4.29
N MET A 481 -45.87 -21.19 4.13
CA MET A 481 -44.58 -21.47 4.78
C MET A 481 -43.38 -20.82 4.10
N SER A 482 -43.52 -20.24 2.90
CA SER A 482 -42.42 -19.60 2.17
C SER A 482 -41.85 -18.38 2.90
N GLU A 483 -40.53 -18.18 2.80
CA GLU A 483 -39.80 -17.08 3.44
C GLU A 483 -39.10 -16.20 2.37
N PRO A 484 -38.98 -14.89 2.61
CA PRO A 484 -38.27 -14.01 1.68
C PRO A 484 -36.79 -14.39 1.58
N PRO A 485 -36.09 -14.04 0.48
CA PRO A 485 -34.68 -14.36 0.30
C PRO A 485 -33.80 -13.95 1.50
N LEU A 486 -32.80 -14.79 1.80
CA LEU A 486 -31.79 -14.54 2.85
C LEU A 486 -30.88 -13.37 2.46
N LEU A 487 -31.35 -12.16 2.71
CA LEU A 487 -30.62 -10.91 2.49
C LEU A 487 -29.71 -10.62 3.68
N GLN A 488 -28.42 -10.39 3.41
CA GLN A 488 -27.41 -10.04 4.43
C GLN A 488 -27.80 -8.79 5.23
N ILE A 489 -27.35 -8.71 6.49
CA ILE A 489 -27.52 -7.52 7.34
C ILE A 489 -26.85 -6.32 6.65
N PRO A 490 -27.56 -5.18 6.43
CA PRO A 490 -27.03 -4.05 5.65
C PRO A 490 -25.65 -3.55 6.09
N ARG A 491 -25.35 -3.42 7.39
CA ARG A 491 -24.00 -3.03 7.87
C ARG A 491 -22.91 -4.01 7.47
N ILE A 492 -23.17 -5.32 7.61
CA ILE A 492 -22.20 -6.37 7.24
C ILE A 492 -21.98 -6.35 5.73
N HIS A 493 -23.03 -6.08 4.94
CA HIS A 493 -22.89 -5.92 3.49
C HIS A 493 -22.02 -4.72 3.11
N ILE A 494 -22.27 -3.53 3.67
CA ILE A 494 -21.45 -2.32 3.40
C ILE A 494 -20.01 -2.51 3.88
N ALA A 495 -19.79 -3.14 5.05
CA ALA A 495 -18.45 -3.52 5.52
C ALA A 495 -17.69 -4.40 4.50
N HIS A 496 -18.35 -5.40 3.92
CA HIS A 496 -17.75 -6.22 2.85
C HIS A 496 -17.60 -5.47 1.51
N VAL A 497 -18.39 -4.43 1.23
CA VAL A 497 -18.19 -3.56 0.07
C VAL A 497 -16.92 -2.72 0.26
N ASN A 498 -16.75 -2.04 1.41
CA ASN A 498 -15.52 -1.30 1.73
C ASN A 498 -14.29 -2.19 1.60
N GLU A 499 -14.32 -3.36 2.23
CA GLU A 499 -13.22 -4.33 2.16
C GLU A 499 -12.94 -4.80 0.72
N ARG A 500 -13.99 -5.09 -0.06
CA ARG A 500 -13.87 -5.47 -1.49
C ARG A 500 -13.28 -4.36 -2.33
N ASP A 501 -13.54 -3.11 -1.98
CA ASP A 501 -13.11 -1.92 -2.69
C ASP A 501 -11.67 -1.55 -2.32
N PHE A 502 -11.26 -1.69 -1.06
CA PHE A 502 -9.86 -1.68 -0.64
C PHE A 502 -9.06 -2.81 -1.32
N ARG A 503 -9.61 -4.04 -1.36
CA ARG A 503 -9.06 -5.15 -2.16
C ARG A 503 -9.05 -4.86 -3.67
N ARG A 504 -9.89 -3.95 -4.20
CA ARG A 504 -9.84 -3.49 -5.60
C ARG A 504 -8.70 -2.49 -5.80
N TYR A 505 -8.53 -1.55 -4.88
CA TYR A 505 -7.41 -0.61 -4.83
C TYR A 505 -6.06 -1.33 -4.78
N LEU A 506 -5.85 -2.26 -3.83
CA LEU A 506 -4.62 -3.05 -3.72
C LEU A 506 -4.27 -3.78 -5.03
N ARG A 507 -5.27 -4.42 -5.68
CA ARG A 507 -5.10 -5.08 -6.98
C ARG A 507 -4.78 -4.10 -8.12
N SER A 508 -5.22 -2.85 -8.05
CA SER A 508 -4.90 -1.81 -9.04
C SER A 508 -3.45 -1.35 -8.95
N CYS A 509 -2.91 -1.30 -7.72
CA CYS A 509 -1.53 -0.92 -7.42
C CYS A 509 -0.52 -2.08 -7.56
N ARG A 510 -0.96 -3.33 -7.78
CA ARG A 510 -0.06 -4.49 -7.95
C ARG A 510 0.77 -4.39 -9.23
N THR A 511 2.03 -3.98 -9.09
CA THR A 511 3.02 -3.90 -10.18
C THR A 511 3.31 -5.28 -10.79
N LYS A 512 3.24 -5.37 -12.12
CA LYS A 512 3.58 -6.57 -12.92
C LYS A 512 4.96 -6.43 -13.57
N THR A 513 5.96 -7.12 -13.02
CA THR A 513 7.31 -7.23 -13.62
C THR A 513 7.43 -8.45 -14.53
N ARG A 514 8.41 -8.42 -15.45
CA ARG A 514 8.86 -9.60 -16.21
C ARG A 514 9.92 -10.38 -15.44
N THR A 515 10.30 -11.56 -15.94
CA THR A 515 11.44 -12.33 -15.42
C THR A 515 12.72 -11.48 -15.43
N GLY A 516 13.36 -11.43 -14.26
CA GLY A 516 14.57 -10.64 -14.00
C GLY A 516 14.40 -9.11 -14.06
N GLU A 517 13.18 -8.57 -14.06
CA GLU A 517 12.90 -7.14 -13.88
C GLU A 517 12.61 -6.84 -12.40
N MET A 518 13.32 -5.88 -11.81
CA MET A 518 13.20 -5.56 -10.39
C MET A 518 11.92 -4.75 -10.09
N ASN A 519 11.17 -5.21 -9.08
CA ASN A 519 10.02 -4.47 -8.56
C ASN A 519 10.46 -3.48 -7.46
N LEU A 520 10.58 -2.19 -7.79
CA LEU A 520 10.91 -1.13 -6.83
C LEU A 520 9.78 -0.81 -5.82
N ARG A 521 8.63 -1.48 -5.88
CA ARG A 521 7.66 -1.50 -4.78
C ARG A 521 8.05 -2.50 -3.67
N LYS A 522 8.75 -3.59 -4.00
CA LYS A 522 9.28 -4.59 -3.05
C LYS A 522 10.73 -4.30 -2.61
N TYR A 523 11.55 -3.75 -3.50
CA TYR A 523 12.98 -3.49 -3.26
C TYR A 523 13.33 -1.99 -3.28
N ARG A 524 14.43 -1.61 -2.63
CA ARG A 524 15.00 -0.25 -2.60
C ARG A 524 16.48 -0.32 -3.01
N ILE A 525 16.98 0.63 -3.80
CA ILE A 525 18.43 0.74 -4.05
C ILE A 525 19.05 1.51 -2.88
N CYS A 526 20.13 0.97 -2.29
CA CYS A 526 20.81 1.52 -1.12
C CYS A 526 22.33 1.56 -1.34
N GLY A 527 23.02 2.52 -0.71
CA GLY A 527 24.47 2.70 -0.87
C GLY A 527 24.91 3.36 -2.19
N GLY A 528 24.00 4.09 -2.84
CA GLY A 528 24.24 4.82 -4.09
C GLY A 528 24.16 3.96 -5.35
N VAL A 529 24.54 4.57 -6.49
CA VAL A 529 24.61 3.92 -7.80
C VAL A 529 26.03 3.98 -8.33
N LEU A 530 26.56 2.83 -8.79
CA LEU A 530 27.90 2.68 -9.33
C LEU A 530 27.85 2.54 -10.87
N ASN A 531 28.19 3.59 -11.60
CA ASN A 531 28.39 3.52 -13.03
C ASN A 531 29.78 2.93 -13.33
N LEU A 532 29.81 1.73 -13.91
CA LEU A 532 31.01 1.17 -14.53
C LEU A 532 30.81 1.21 -16.04
N ASP A 533 31.63 1.98 -16.75
CA ASP A 533 31.50 2.20 -18.20
C ASP A 533 32.79 1.85 -18.93
N LEU A 534 32.68 1.10 -20.03
CA LEU A 534 33.77 0.82 -20.96
C LEU A 534 33.70 1.82 -22.12
N ILE A 535 34.73 2.64 -22.29
CA ILE A 535 34.68 3.87 -23.10
C ILE A 535 35.77 3.84 -24.17
N VAL A 536 35.46 4.40 -25.35
CA VAL A 536 36.45 4.72 -26.38
C VAL A 536 37.09 6.07 -26.06
N THR A 537 38.39 6.11 -25.84
CA THR A 537 39.14 7.33 -25.54
C THR A 537 38.99 8.37 -26.67
N PRO A 538 38.58 9.62 -26.38
CA PRO A 538 38.46 10.69 -27.38
C PRO A 538 39.79 10.99 -28.10
N PRO A 539 39.75 11.62 -29.29
CA PRO A 539 40.96 12.02 -30.01
C PRO A 539 41.80 13.01 -29.19
N GLN A 540 43.03 12.61 -28.88
CA GLN A 540 43.95 13.38 -28.04
C GLN A 540 44.61 14.55 -28.79
N PRO A 541 45.02 15.62 -28.08
CA PRO A 541 45.85 16.68 -28.63
C PRO A 541 47.17 16.15 -29.18
N LYS A 542 47.60 16.69 -30.31
CA LYS A 542 48.90 16.41 -30.92
C LYS A 542 49.70 17.69 -31.04
N ARG A 543 50.82 17.75 -30.33
CA ARG A 543 51.81 18.83 -30.46
C ARG A 543 52.58 18.63 -31.76
N MET A 544 52.51 19.62 -32.65
CA MET A 544 53.22 19.66 -33.93
C MET A 544 54.49 20.52 -33.80
N ARG A 545 55.25 20.64 -34.91
CA ARG A 545 56.34 21.62 -34.98
C ARG A 545 55.78 23.05 -34.76
N ASN A 546 56.65 23.95 -34.29
CA ASN A 546 56.33 25.35 -34.00
C ASN A 546 55.25 25.56 -32.92
N ALA A 547 55.20 24.66 -31.92
CA ALA A 547 54.30 24.72 -30.75
C ALA A 547 52.78 24.70 -31.03
N ILE A 548 52.36 24.43 -32.27
CA ILE A 548 50.95 24.29 -32.64
C ILE A 548 50.41 22.98 -32.06
N THR A 549 49.28 23.02 -31.34
CA THR A 549 48.58 21.83 -30.84
C THR A 549 47.27 21.65 -31.60
N ILE A 550 47.05 20.45 -32.17
CA ILE A 550 45.87 20.13 -32.99
C ILE A 550 45.12 18.94 -32.37
N THR A 551 43.81 19.06 -32.22
CA THR A 551 42.92 18.02 -31.67
C THR A 551 41.70 17.84 -32.57
N THR A 552 41.42 16.61 -33.01
CA THR A 552 40.20 16.32 -33.80
C THR A 552 38.97 16.40 -32.91
N LEU A 553 38.07 17.35 -33.17
CA LEU A 553 36.75 17.36 -32.52
C LEU A 553 35.82 16.37 -33.22
N GLN A 554 35.13 15.52 -32.45
CA GLN A 554 34.02 14.69 -32.93
C GLN A 554 32.72 15.25 -32.36
N LEU A 555 31.68 15.28 -33.20
CA LEU A 555 30.34 15.75 -32.83
C LEU A 555 29.32 14.60 -32.97
N PRO A 556 28.34 14.47 -32.05
CA PRO A 556 28.17 15.26 -30.82
C PRO A 556 29.30 15.02 -29.80
N LYS A 557 29.47 15.96 -28.85
CA LYS A 557 30.53 15.95 -27.82
C LYS A 557 30.25 14.94 -26.68
N CYS A 558 30.03 13.67 -27.03
CA CYS A 558 29.68 12.61 -26.08
C CYS A 558 30.75 11.51 -26.01
N LEU A 559 30.85 10.85 -24.84
CA LEU A 559 31.63 9.62 -24.71
C LEU A 559 30.97 8.50 -25.51
N GLN A 560 31.77 7.80 -26.32
CA GLN A 560 31.30 6.63 -27.07
C GLN A 560 31.55 5.36 -26.24
N PRO A 561 30.52 4.54 -25.96
CA PRO A 561 30.71 3.28 -25.27
C PRO A 561 31.41 2.26 -26.19
N MET A 562 32.39 1.55 -25.65
CA MET A 562 33.04 0.44 -26.34
C MET A 562 32.08 -0.77 -26.39
N LYS A 563 32.04 -1.48 -27.53
CA LYS A 563 31.11 -2.60 -27.73
C LYS A 563 31.50 -3.82 -26.89
N TYR A 564 30.96 -3.90 -25.67
CA TYR A 564 31.06 -5.06 -24.78
C TYR A 564 29.67 -5.49 -24.30
N GLN A 565 29.17 -6.60 -24.84
CA GLN A 565 27.95 -7.27 -24.38
C GLN A 565 28.04 -8.78 -24.61
N VAL A 566 28.00 -9.56 -23.53
CA VAL A 566 28.03 -11.03 -23.55
C VAL A 566 26.78 -11.53 -22.81
N GLN A 567 25.87 -12.22 -23.51
CA GLN A 567 24.79 -12.95 -22.83
C GLN A 567 25.27 -14.35 -22.48
N TYR A 568 25.58 -14.57 -21.20
CA TYR A 568 25.62 -15.93 -20.66
C TYR A 568 24.19 -16.49 -20.61
N ARG A 569 24.04 -17.77 -20.93
CA ARG A 569 22.86 -18.57 -20.61
C ARG A 569 23.37 -19.81 -19.92
N ALA A 570 22.89 -20.08 -18.70
CA ALA A 570 23.21 -21.32 -18.03
C ALA A 570 22.79 -22.51 -18.92
N PRO A 571 23.60 -23.60 -18.98
CA PRO A 571 23.16 -24.85 -19.56
C PRO A 571 21.81 -25.28 -18.96
N GLN A 572 20.93 -25.87 -19.76
CA GLN A 572 19.68 -26.41 -19.23
C GLN A 572 20.02 -27.55 -18.25
N PRO A 573 19.44 -27.59 -17.04
CA PRO A 573 19.62 -28.72 -16.14
C PRO A 573 19.07 -29.98 -16.80
N HIS A 574 19.90 -31.02 -16.83
CA HIS A 574 19.60 -32.27 -17.55
C HIS A 574 18.46 -33.04 -16.88
N ALA A 575 17.75 -33.87 -17.66
CA ALA A 575 16.63 -34.66 -17.16
C ALA A 575 17.08 -35.60 -16.01
N ALA A 576 16.32 -35.60 -14.92
CA ALA A 576 16.62 -36.43 -13.75
C ALA A 576 16.61 -37.92 -14.11
N GLY A 577 17.67 -38.65 -13.71
CA GLY A 577 17.84 -40.08 -13.97
C GLY A 577 18.96 -40.44 -14.96
N VAL A 578 19.55 -39.47 -15.67
CA VAL A 578 20.72 -39.74 -16.55
C VAL A 578 22.00 -39.82 -15.71
N THR A 579 22.52 -41.03 -15.50
CA THR A 579 23.87 -41.25 -14.98
C THR A 579 24.90 -40.85 -16.03
N ARG A 580 25.90 -40.07 -15.63
CA ARG A 580 26.93 -39.49 -16.51
C ARG A 580 28.32 -39.97 -16.14
N THR A 581 29.25 -39.93 -17.07
CA THR A 581 30.67 -40.17 -16.77
C THR A 581 31.29 -38.92 -16.13
N PRO A 582 32.33 -39.07 -15.29
CA PRO A 582 33.05 -37.91 -14.73
C PRO A 582 33.61 -36.96 -15.81
N GLU A 583 34.08 -37.51 -16.93
CA GLU A 583 34.64 -36.73 -18.05
C GLU A 583 33.62 -35.79 -18.70
N GLU A 584 32.35 -36.19 -18.82
CA GLU A 584 31.27 -35.33 -19.33
C GLU A 584 31.03 -34.14 -18.39
N ILE A 585 31.09 -34.39 -17.08
CA ILE A 585 30.90 -33.38 -16.03
C ILE A 585 32.07 -32.40 -16.03
N GLU A 586 33.32 -32.88 -16.08
CA GLU A 586 34.51 -32.03 -16.21
C GLU A 586 34.49 -31.19 -17.49
N GLN A 587 34.06 -31.77 -18.62
CA GLN A 587 33.91 -31.02 -19.87
C GLN A 587 32.81 -29.96 -19.79
N GLU A 588 31.68 -30.21 -19.12
CA GLU A 588 30.65 -29.19 -18.92
C GLU A 588 31.12 -28.08 -17.96
N ILE A 589 31.80 -28.42 -16.87
CA ILE A 589 32.44 -27.44 -15.96
C ILE A 589 33.41 -26.55 -16.75
N LYS A 590 34.33 -27.15 -17.53
CA LYS A 590 35.31 -26.41 -18.33
C LYS A 590 34.67 -25.54 -19.42
N LYS A 591 33.53 -25.96 -20.01
CA LYS A 591 32.72 -25.16 -20.95
C LYS A 591 32.00 -24.00 -20.26
N VAL A 592 31.61 -24.15 -18.99
CA VAL A 592 31.01 -23.09 -18.16
C VAL A 592 32.08 -22.09 -17.70
N GLU A 593 33.23 -22.55 -17.25
CA GLU A 593 34.38 -21.70 -16.87
C GLU A 593 34.85 -20.85 -18.07
N ALA A 594 35.04 -21.45 -19.24
CA ALA A 594 35.39 -20.74 -20.48
C ALA A 594 34.30 -19.77 -20.98
N GLN A 595 33.09 -19.81 -20.42
CA GLN A 595 32.07 -18.77 -20.61
C GLN A 595 32.17 -17.69 -19.52
N TYR A 596 32.41 -18.08 -18.26
CA TYR A 596 32.64 -17.15 -17.16
C TYR A 596 33.95 -16.34 -17.29
N GLU A 597 34.95 -16.80 -18.03
CA GLU A 597 36.15 -16.01 -18.40
C GLU A 597 35.87 -14.88 -19.41
N LYS A 598 34.73 -14.91 -20.10
CA LYS A 598 34.30 -13.86 -21.04
C LYS A 598 33.52 -12.73 -20.35
N LEU A 599 33.21 -12.89 -19.06
CA LEU A 599 32.51 -11.94 -18.22
C LEU A 599 33.49 -11.12 -17.38
N ALA A 600 33.19 -9.85 -17.13
CA ALA A 600 33.94 -9.04 -16.18
C ALA A 600 33.61 -9.45 -14.74
N GLN A 601 34.64 -9.71 -13.93
CA GLN A 601 34.48 -10.06 -12.50
C GLN A 601 34.52 -8.77 -11.68
N VAL A 602 33.46 -8.48 -10.93
CA VAL A 602 33.32 -7.29 -10.09
C VAL A 602 33.25 -7.71 -8.63
N PHE A 603 34.02 -7.03 -7.79
CA PHE A 603 34.00 -7.13 -6.33
C PHE A 603 33.64 -5.76 -5.76
N ILE A 604 32.76 -5.72 -4.77
CA ILE A 604 32.32 -4.49 -4.10
C ILE A 604 32.29 -4.74 -2.60
N ASP A 605 32.97 -3.89 -1.82
CA ASP A 605 32.78 -3.84 -0.37
C ASP A 605 31.59 -2.92 -0.07
N LEU A 606 30.66 -3.38 0.75
CA LEU A 606 29.43 -2.65 1.05
C LEU A 606 29.66 -1.50 2.04
N SER A 607 28.74 -0.54 2.07
CA SER A 607 28.77 0.50 3.10
C SER A 607 28.25 -0.06 4.43
N GLN A 608 28.90 0.35 5.52
CA GLN A 608 28.47 0.08 6.90
C GLN A 608 27.37 1.05 7.37
N GLU A 609 27.03 2.06 6.55
CA GLU A 609 25.92 3.00 6.77
C GLU A 609 24.54 2.36 6.50
N VAL A 610 24.52 1.21 5.83
CA VAL A 610 23.33 0.44 5.46
C VAL A 610 23.29 -0.86 6.27
N MET A 611 22.10 -1.31 6.69
CA MET A 611 21.89 -2.60 7.35
C MET A 611 21.52 -3.68 6.34
N TRP A 612 22.42 -4.65 6.16
CA TRP A 612 22.30 -5.75 5.20
C TRP A 612 21.70 -6.99 5.87
N ASN A 613 20.46 -6.85 6.36
CA ASN A 613 19.74 -7.90 7.10
C ASN A 613 19.30 -9.09 6.22
N GLU A 614 19.27 -8.89 4.90
CA GLU A 614 18.99 -9.90 3.88
C GLU A 614 20.07 -9.86 2.80
N PRO A 615 20.36 -10.98 2.11
CA PRO A 615 21.35 -11.02 1.04
C PRO A 615 21.01 -10.03 -0.09
N PRO A 616 21.88 -9.03 -0.38
CA PRO A 616 21.56 -7.92 -1.27
C PRO A 616 21.51 -8.29 -2.76
N VAL A 617 20.43 -7.91 -3.44
CA VAL A 617 20.26 -8.23 -4.86
C VAL A 617 21.00 -7.20 -5.72
N VAL A 618 22.10 -7.62 -6.36
CA VAL A 618 22.76 -6.82 -7.39
C VAL A 618 21.86 -6.72 -8.63
N CYS A 619 21.68 -5.50 -9.13
CA CYS A 619 20.94 -5.24 -10.36
C CYS A 619 21.63 -4.18 -11.23
N GLN A 620 21.33 -4.17 -12.52
CA GLN A 620 21.92 -3.26 -13.50
C GLN A 620 20.84 -2.46 -14.24
N TRP A 621 21.11 -1.19 -14.53
CA TRP A 621 20.17 -0.28 -15.17
C TRP A 621 20.13 -0.46 -16.68
N GLN A 622 18.93 -0.63 -17.25
CA GLN A 622 18.70 -0.69 -18.69
C GLN A 622 18.04 0.61 -19.17
N GLU A 623 18.85 1.60 -19.56
CA GLU A 623 18.39 2.94 -19.97
C GLU A 623 17.27 2.90 -21.03
N ALA A 624 17.45 2.12 -22.09
CA ALA A 624 16.49 1.97 -23.18
C ALA A 624 15.10 1.42 -22.76
N ARG A 625 14.93 0.95 -21.52
CA ARG A 625 13.65 0.53 -20.94
C ARG A 625 13.35 1.16 -19.57
N LYS A 626 14.21 2.08 -19.09
CA LYS A 626 14.17 2.74 -17.77
C LYS A 626 13.77 1.80 -16.63
N LEU A 627 14.58 0.77 -16.41
CA LEU A 627 14.36 -0.21 -15.35
C LEU A 627 15.65 -0.88 -14.87
N TRP A 628 15.60 -1.45 -13.67
CA TRP A 628 16.63 -2.33 -13.13
C TRP A 628 16.38 -3.79 -13.49
N THR A 629 17.43 -4.51 -13.88
CA THR A 629 17.39 -5.92 -14.27
C THR A 629 18.57 -6.68 -13.65
N ASN A 630 18.35 -7.93 -13.23
CA ASN A 630 19.42 -8.82 -12.76
C ASN A 630 19.86 -9.87 -13.81
N ASN A 631 19.20 -9.93 -14.98
CA ASN A 631 19.42 -10.93 -16.04
C ASN A 631 20.88 -11.04 -16.60
N TYR A 632 21.79 -10.13 -16.26
CA TYR A 632 23.20 -10.14 -16.68
C TYR A 632 24.19 -10.42 -15.54
N VAL A 633 23.70 -10.59 -14.31
CA VAL A 633 24.48 -10.88 -13.10
C VAL A 633 24.60 -12.40 -12.94
N ASN A 634 25.83 -12.91 -12.87
CA ASN A 634 26.17 -14.33 -12.83
C ASN A 634 27.25 -14.59 -11.76
N ASP A 635 27.47 -15.84 -11.34
CA ASP A 635 28.48 -16.20 -10.32
C ASP A 635 28.43 -15.29 -9.07
N TYR A 636 27.21 -14.94 -8.64
CA TYR A 636 26.97 -14.07 -7.48
C TYR A 636 27.32 -14.81 -6.18
N LYS A 637 28.15 -14.17 -5.36
CA LYS A 637 28.62 -14.65 -4.06
C LYS A 637 28.62 -13.47 -3.09
N PHE A 638 28.02 -13.68 -1.92
CA PHE A 638 27.99 -12.71 -0.83
C PHE A 638 28.75 -13.29 0.37
N ASN A 639 29.54 -12.47 1.04
CA ASN A 639 30.18 -12.81 2.29
C ASN A 639 29.67 -11.85 3.36
N GLU A 640 28.90 -12.38 4.31
CA GLU A 640 28.24 -11.62 5.38
C GLU A 640 29.29 -11.04 6.36
N ASP A 641 30.22 -11.87 6.85
CA ASP A 641 31.26 -11.46 7.82
C ASP A 641 32.08 -10.24 7.37
N LYS A 642 32.40 -10.15 6.07
CA LYS A 642 33.21 -9.08 5.48
C LYS A 642 32.37 -8.01 4.79
N LEU A 643 31.06 -8.21 4.67
CA LEU A 643 30.13 -7.39 3.89
C LEU A 643 30.63 -7.13 2.46
N THR A 644 31.06 -8.18 1.75
CA THR A 644 31.54 -8.08 0.36
C THR A 644 30.69 -8.88 -0.61
N ILE A 645 30.48 -8.33 -1.80
CA ILE A 645 29.83 -9.01 -2.93
C ILE A 645 30.86 -9.26 -4.03
N GLN A 646 30.89 -10.47 -4.56
CA GLN A 646 31.51 -10.82 -5.84
C GLN A 646 30.42 -11.21 -6.84
N PHE A 647 30.51 -10.75 -8.08
CA PHE A 647 29.72 -11.28 -9.19
C PHE A 647 30.48 -11.18 -10.52
N ARG A 648 29.98 -11.83 -11.56
CA ARG A 648 30.41 -11.66 -12.94
C ARG A 648 29.29 -11.03 -13.77
N THR A 649 29.63 -10.11 -14.66
CA THR A 649 28.66 -9.50 -15.58
C THR A 649 29.15 -9.48 -17.02
N GLY A 650 28.21 -9.69 -17.93
CA GLY A 650 28.42 -9.58 -19.37
C GLY A 650 28.11 -8.19 -19.94
N VAL A 651 27.71 -7.23 -19.13
CA VAL A 651 27.55 -5.81 -19.53
C VAL A 651 28.10 -4.88 -18.46
N LEU A 652 28.74 -3.80 -18.91
CA LEU A 652 29.17 -2.71 -18.04
C LEU A 652 28.13 -1.59 -18.19
N TRP A 653 27.12 -1.67 -17.31
CA TRP A 653 25.99 -0.75 -17.13
C TRP A 653 25.96 -0.29 -15.66
N PRO A 654 25.27 0.82 -15.31
CA PRO A 654 25.11 1.26 -13.93
C PRO A 654 24.59 0.14 -13.02
N ILE A 655 25.24 -0.05 -11.87
CA ILE A 655 24.96 -1.08 -10.87
C ILE A 655 24.29 -0.44 -9.65
N GLY A 656 23.18 -1.03 -9.22
CA GLY A 656 22.47 -0.71 -7.99
C GLY A 656 22.41 -1.92 -7.08
N ILE A 657 22.56 -1.71 -5.77
CA ILE A 657 22.52 -2.76 -4.76
C ILE A 657 21.15 -2.67 -4.07
N ALA A 658 20.32 -3.70 -4.23
CA ALA A 658 18.92 -3.66 -3.84
C ALA A 658 18.64 -4.44 -2.54
N THR A 659 18.05 -3.77 -1.56
CA THR A 659 17.57 -4.34 -0.29
C THR A 659 16.05 -4.56 -0.33
N LEU A 660 15.53 -5.46 0.52
CA LEU A 660 14.09 -5.62 0.71
C LEU A 660 13.53 -4.45 1.54
N LYS A 661 12.40 -3.86 1.10
CA LYS A 661 11.73 -2.76 1.81
C LYS A 661 10.97 -3.15 3.06
N TYR A 662 10.67 -4.43 3.26
CA TYR A 662 9.74 -4.88 4.29
C TYR A 662 10.31 -6.02 5.14
N SER A 663 11.64 -6.13 5.23
CA SER A 663 12.35 -7.14 6.02
C SER A 663 12.02 -7.10 7.52
N ASN A 664 11.56 -5.95 8.04
CA ASN A 664 11.13 -5.78 9.43
C ASN A 664 9.61 -5.92 9.64
N ILE A 665 8.84 -6.32 8.62
CA ILE A 665 7.36 -6.26 8.62
C ILE A 665 6.79 -7.63 8.21
N PRO A 666 5.80 -8.23 8.91
CA PRO A 666 5.03 -7.68 10.03
C PRO A 666 5.85 -7.44 11.30
N PHE A 667 5.38 -6.51 12.13
CA PHE A 667 5.97 -6.19 13.42
C PHE A 667 5.63 -7.31 14.42
N GLN A 668 6.63 -7.78 15.16
CA GLN A 668 6.46 -8.80 16.20
C GLN A 668 5.88 -8.22 17.50
N GLY A 669 5.89 -6.89 17.65
CA GLY A 669 5.29 -6.20 18.78
C GLY A 669 5.69 -4.72 18.85
N TRP A 670 4.94 -3.94 19.62
CA TRP A 670 5.18 -2.52 19.84
C TRP A 670 4.65 -2.04 21.19
N ASP A 671 5.23 -0.95 21.69
CA ASP A 671 4.99 -0.37 23.03
C ASP A 671 5.11 1.18 22.96
N ILE A 672 4.09 1.89 23.45
CA ILE A 672 3.94 3.35 23.32
C ILE A 672 3.62 3.94 24.70
N LYS A 673 4.63 4.51 25.37
CA LYS A 673 4.54 4.98 26.77
C LYS A 673 5.10 6.39 26.97
N PRO A 674 4.68 7.12 28.02
CA PRO A 674 5.36 8.34 28.46
C PRO A 674 6.85 8.08 28.74
N ASP A 675 7.73 9.00 28.33
CA ASP A 675 9.16 8.96 28.67
C ASP A 675 9.32 9.38 30.16
N PRO A 676 9.81 8.52 31.07
CA PRO A 676 9.83 8.84 32.51
C PRO A 676 10.66 10.09 32.85
N ASN A 677 11.70 10.34 32.05
CA ASN A 677 12.66 11.41 32.27
C ASN A 677 12.28 12.73 31.56
N SER A 678 11.16 12.80 30.82
CA SER A 678 10.83 14.00 30.04
C SER A 678 9.33 14.21 29.79
N LYS A 679 8.99 15.36 29.18
CA LYS A 679 7.65 15.64 28.67
C LYS A 679 7.42 15.09 27.25
N GLY A 680 8.15 14.04 26.87
CA GLY A 680 8.02 13.32 25.59
C GLY A 680 7.27 11.99 25.70
N VAL A 681 7.31 11.22 24.61
CA VAL A 681 6.66 9.90 24.45
C VAL A 681 7.65 8.96 23.78
N LEU A 682 7.80 7.76 24.32
CA LEU A 682 8.57 6.67 23.73
C LEU A 682 7.68 5.79 22.87
N ILE A 683 8.13 5.51 21.65
CA ILE A 683 7.54 4.51 20.75
C ILE A 683 8.63 3.50 20.47
N THR A 684 8.38 2.24 20.78
CA THR A 684 9.27 1.11 20.48
C THR A 684 8.55 0.13 19.57
N VAL A 685 9.20 -0.29 18.49
CA VAL A 685 8.65 -1.26 17.53
C VAL A 685 9.71 -2.34 17.28
N THR A 686 9.33 -3.60 17.48
CA THR A 686 10.13 -4.78 17.15
C THR A 686 9.70 -5.29 15.79
N GLY A 687 10.58 -5.18 14.80
CA GLY A 687 10.44 -5.89 13.54
C GLY A 687 11.07 -7.28 13.61
N LEU A 688 11.06 -8.00 12.49
CA LEU A 688 11.66 -9.34 12.39
C LEU A 688 13.18 -9.37 12.66
N CYS A 689 13.93 -8.35 12.22
CA CYS A 689 15.40 -8.31 12.37
C CYS A 689 15.88 -7.40 13.51
N VAL A 690 15.28 -6.22 13.67
CA VAL A 690 15.73 -5.19 14.62
C VAL A 690 14.58 -4.59 15.44
N THR A 691 14.89 -4.09 16.63
CA THR A 691 13.96 -3.28 17.45
C THR A 691 14.43 -1.83 17.46
N VAL A 692 13.53 -0.89 17.19
CA VAL A 692 13.84 0.55 17.14
C VAL A 692 13.05 1.30 18.22
N THR A 693 13.71 2.20 18.95
CA THR A 693 13.06 3.11 19.90
C THR A 693 13.23 4.57 19.49
N TRP A 694 12.11 5.25 19.26
CA TRP A 694 12.02 6.69 19.02
C TRP A 694 11.51 7.43 20.27
N LEU A 695 11.96 8.68 20.44
CA LEU A 695 11.43 9.63 21.43
C LEU A 695 10.82 10.84 20.69
N CYS A 696 9.51 11.02 20.82
CA CYS A 696 8.80 12.21 20.35
C CYS A 696 8.85 13.32 21.42
N MET A 697 9.25 14.55 21.04
CA MET A 697 9.31 15.71 21.93
C MET A 697 9.06 17.02 21.18
N LYS A 698 7.96 17.72 21.49
CA LYS A 698 7.51 18.89 20.73
C LYS A 698 7.44 18.49 19.23
N ASN A 699 7.82 19.38 18.31
CA ASN A 699 7.79 19.15 16.85
C ASN A 699 8.99 18.34 16.32
N ALA A 700 9.49 17.37 17.08
CA ALA A 700 10.66 16.59 16.67
C ALA A 700 10.65 15.17 17.22
N VAL A 701 11.17 14.25 16.41
CA VAL A 701 11.50 12.88 16.78
C VAL A 701 13.01 12.76 16.95
N LYS A 702 13.43 11.97 17.94
CA LYS A 702 14.80 11.48 18.11
C LYS A 702 14.83 9.97 17.98
N LEU A 703 15.84 9.44 17.31
CA LEU A 703 16.21 8.02 17.42
C LEU A 703 16.97 7.85 18.76
N LYS A 704 16.47 7.05 19.71
CA LYS A 704 17.17 6.79 20.98
C LYS A 704 18.19 5.67 20.83
N TYR A 705 17.77 4.54 20.24
CA TYR A 705 18.54 3.30 20.16
C TYR A 705 17.95 2.35 19.11
N ILE A 706 18.78 1.41 18.62
CA ILE A 706 18.39 0.28 17.78
C ILE A 706 19.04 -0.99 18.37
N ALA A 707 18.24 -1.99 18.68
CA ALA A 707 18.70 -3.33 19.07
C ALA A 707 18.89 -4.23 17.85
N ASN A 708 19.82 -5.17 17.95
CA ASN A 708 20.12 -6.21 16.94
C ASN A 708 20.56 -5.68 15.55
N ALA A 709 21.00 -4.42 15.45
CA ALA A 709 21.51 -3.86 14.21
C ALA A 709 22.73 -4.64 13.67
N SER A 710 22.65 -5.03 12.39
CA SER A 710 23.68 -5.80 11.69
C SER A 710 24.95 -5.01 11.38
N THR A 711 24.89 -3.69 11.34
CA THR A 711 26.01 -2.81 10.96
C THR A 711 26.13 -1.57 11.86
N GLY A 712 27.14 -0.73 11.58
CA GLY A 712 27.36 0.54 12.27
C GLY A 712 26.35 1.65 11.93
N ALA A 713 25.35 1.36 11.09
CA ALA A 713 24.37 2.30 10.57
C ALA A 713 23.66 3.13 11.65
N LEU A 714 23.20 4.32 11.26
CA LEU A 714 22.36 5.24 12.05
C LEU A 714 22.95 5.76 13.38
N LYS A 715 24.12 5.28 13.84
CA LYS A 715 24.78 5.73 15.09
C LYS A 715 24.95 7.25 15.16
N GLU A 716 25.30 7.90 14.05
CA GLU A 716 25.42 9.35 13.99
C GLU A 716 24.11 10.12 14.17
N HIS A 717 22.95 9.49 13.93
CA HIS A 717 21.64 10.10 14.04
C HIS A 717 21.01 9.94 15.43
N PHE A 718 21.64 9.15 16.32
CA PHE A 718 21.19 8.96 17.68
C PHE A 718 21.11 10.30 18.44
N ASN A 719 19.99 10.50 19.14
CA ASN A 719 19.66 11.69 19.93
C ASN A 719 19.64 13.06 19.19
N LYS A 720 19.99 13.13 17.90
CA LYS A 720 19.72 14.30 17.04
C LYS A 720 18.20 14.46 16.82
N LYS A 721 17.75 15.69 16.55
CA LYS A 721 16.33 16.05 16.39
C LYS A 721 15.99 16.15 14.90
N TYR A 722 14.94 15.46 14.46
CA TYR A 722 14.45 15.52 13.08
C TYR A 722 12.93 15.71 13.03
N SER A 723 12.40 16.16 11.89
CA SER A 723 10.99 15.97 11.56
C SER A 723 10.71 14.48 11.35
N VAL A 724 9.45 14.04 11.48
CA VAL A 724 9.06 12.65 11.19
C VAL A 724 9.50 12.26 9.78
N LYS A 725 9.26 13.14 8.81
CA LYS A 725 9.54 12.90 7.38
C LYS A 725 11.04 12.77 7.08
N LYS A 726 11.91 13.59 7.68
CA LYS A 726 13.38 13.42 7.51
C LYS A 726 13.91 12.21 8.30
N MET A 727 13.30 11.83 9.43
CA MET A 727 13.61 10.56 10.11
C MET A 727 13.28 9.35 9.22
N VAL A 728 12.11 9.35 8.58
CA VAL A 728 11.70 8.32 7.60
C VAL A 728 12.70 8.24 6.43
N GLN A 729 13.14 9.37 5.87
CA GLN A 729 14.19 9.40 4.84
C GLN A 729 15.52 8.78 5.32
N ILE A 730 16.05 9.26 6.45
CA ILE A 730 17.32 8.77 7.03
C ILE A 730 17.29 7.26 7.27
N MET A 731 16.18 6.74 7.79
CA MET A 731 16.01 5.31 8.04
C MET A 731 15.86 4.50 6.74
N HIS A 732 15.18 5.03 5.72
CA HIS A 732 15.13 4.44 4.39
C HIS A 732 16.51 4.31 3.73
N GLU A 733 17.36 5.34 3.85
CA GLU A 733 18.71 5.37 3.26
C GLU A 733 19.60 4.29 3.87
N ALA A 734 19.49 4.08 5.19
CA ALA A 734 20.16 3.01 5.94
C ALA A 734 19.54 1.60 5.78
N ALA A 735 18.55 1.43 4.90
CA ALA A 735 17.72 0.21 4.78
C ALA A 735 17.00 -0.24 6.08
N CYS A 736 16.82 0.66 7.04
CA CYS A 736 16.05 0.42 8.26
C CYS A 736 14.56 0.74 8.04
N ASP A 737 13.93 0.06 7.09
CA ASP A 737 12.57 0.38 6.68
C ASP A 737 11.53 -0.18 7.68
N PHE A 738 10.70 0.72 8.19
CA PHE A 738 9.62 0.50 9.16
C PHE A 738 8.32 1.21 8.73
N PHE A 739 8.27 1.78 7.52
CA PHE A 739 7.27 2.77 7.12
C PHE A 739 6.47 2.28 5.90
N PRO A 740 5.58 1.29 6.09
CA PRO A 740 4.92 0.60 4.98
C PRO A 740 4.04 1.55 4.16
N ALA A 741 4.17 1.46 2.84
CA ALA A 741 3.26 2.14 1.91
C ALA A 741 1.91 1.38 1.83
N PHE A 742 0.84 2.05 1.39
CA PHE A 742 -0.49 1.43 1.32
C PHE A 742 -0.61 0.20 0.41
N ASP A 743 0.34 -0.01 -0.51
CA ASP A 743 0.43 -1.20 -1.35
C ASP A 743 1.33 -2.32 -0.76
N ALA A 744 1.96 -2.11 0.41
CA ALA A 744 2.82 -3.10 1.07
C ALA A 744 2.08 -4.40 1.44
N HIS A 745 0.75 -4.35 1.61
CA HIS A 745 -0.10 -5.54 1.73
C HIS A 745 -0.03 -6.50 0.51
N ASN A 746 0.43 -6.04 -0.66
CA ASN A 746 0.72 -6.90 -1.81
C ASN A 746 2.09 -7.61 -1.72
N HIS A 747 2.90 -7.28 -0.72
CA HIS A 747 4.33 -7.61 -0.61
C HIS A 747 4.74 -8.17 0.77
N VAL A 748 3.86 -8.12 1.76
CA VAL A 748 4.04 -8.62 3.13
C VAL A 748 2.96 -9.66 3.46
N GLU A 749 3.39 -10.90 3.67
CA GLU A 749 2.54 -11.99 4.16
C GLU A 749 2.29 -11.81 5.67
N GLY A 750 1.12 -12.23 6.15
CA GLY A 750 0.69 -12.01 7.55
C GLY A 750 0.26 -10.58 7.90
N SER A 751 0.24 -9.63 6.95
CA SER A 751 -0.32 -8.28 7.21
C SER A 751 -1.86 -8.31 7.30
N ALA A 752 -2.41 -7.54 8.24
CA ALA A 752 -3.82 -7.54 8.60
C ALA A 752 -4.44 -6.14 8.33
N PRO A 753 -4.70 -5.78 7.06
CA PRO A 753 -5.15 -4.44 6.70
C PRO A 753 -6.42 -4.03 7.46
N LYS A 754 -6.47 -2.77 7.91
CA LYS A 754 -7.61 -2.18 8.62
C LYS A 754 -8.32 -1.11 7.78
N GLU A 755 -9.55 -0.80 8.16
CA GLU A 755 -10.33 0.34 7.66
C GLU A 755 -9.57 1.65 7.99
N TRP A 756 -8.99 2.30 6.97
CA TRP A 756 -8.02 3.38 7.17
C TRP A 756 -8.53 4.53 8.04
N VAL A 757 -9.79 4.94 7.84
CA VAL A 757 -10.35 6.09 8.56
C VAL A 757 -10.44 5.81 10.07
N MET A 758 -10.76 4.57 10.45
CA MET A 758 -10.71 4.11 11.84
C MET A 758 -9.27 4.03 12.36
N GLU A 759 -8.35 3.42 11.60
CA GLU A 759 -6.94 3.30 12.00
C GLU A 759 -6.31 4.69 12.25
N ARG A 760 -6.50 5.63 11.31
CA ARG A 760 -6.05 7.01 11.38
C ARG A 760 -6.64 7.75 12.60
N HIS A 761 -7.95 7.66 12.81
CA HIS A 761 -8.60 8.29 13.96
C HIS A 761 -8.14 7.69 15.29
N THR A 762 -7.89 6.38 15.32
CA THR A 762 -7.34 5.67 16.48
C THR A 762 -5.93 6.15 16.80
N TYR A 763 -5.06 6.38 15.81
CA TYR A 763 -3.74 6.98 16.05
C TYR A 763 -3.80 8.40 16.60
N HIS A 764 -4.76 9.21 16.18
CA HIS A 764 -4.92 10.58 16.72
C HIS A 764 -5.38 10.53 18.19
N ALA A 765 -6.36 9.66 18.51
CA ALA A 765 -6.76 9.39 19.89
C ALA A 765 -5.59 8.84 20.74
N MET A 766 -4.82 7.86 20.24
CA MET A 766 -3.63 7.34 20.91
C MET A 766 -2.60 8.45 21.16
N ALA A 767 -2.40 9.36 20.21
CA ALA A 767 -1.46 10.48 20.35
C ALA A 767 -1.87 11.51 21.42
N PHE A 768 -3.17 11.75 21.61
CA PHE A 768 -3.68 12.52 22.76
C PHE A 768 -3.44 11.80 24.10
N LEU A 769 -3.60 10.48 24.11
CA LEU A 769 -3.55 9.65 25.31
C LEU A 769 -2.14 9.19 25.71
N SER A 770 -1.16 9.29 24.81
CA SER A 770 0.20 8.70 24.92
C SER A 770 1.07 9.24 26.06
N ARG A 771 0.59 10.20 26.84
CA ARG A 771 1.23 10.66 28.09
C ARG A 771 0.50 10.25 29.37
N ALA A 772 -0.72 9.72 29.27
CA ALA A 772 -1.50 9.18 30.38
C ALA A 772 -1.58 7.65 30.35
N TYR A 773 -1.41 7.03 29.17
CA TYR A 773 -1.55 5.59 28.94
C TYR A 773 -0.28 4.97 28.36
N ASN A 774 -0.09 3.67 28.60
CA ASN A 774 0.75 2.82 27.76
C ASN A 774 -0.15 2.00 26.83
N PHE A 775 0.17 2.00 25.53
CA PHE A 775 -0.46 1.14 24.53
C PHE A 775 0.53 0.07 24.09
N GLN A 776 0.06 -1.17 23.97
CA GLN A 776 0.88 -2.30 23.52
C GLN A 776 0.13 -3.15 22.48
N TRP A 777 0.91 -3.84 21.66
CA TRP A 777 0.44 -4.87 20.74
C TRP A 777 -0.40 -5.97 21.43
N SER A 778 -1.26 -6.65 20.66
CA SER A 778 -1.99 -7.85 21.06
C SER A 778 -1.99 -8.87 19.93
N ARG A 779 -1.71 -10.15 20.26
CA ARG A 779 -1.66 -11.27 19.30
C ARG A 779 -2.95 -11.53 18.54
N TRP A 780 -4.07 -11.00 19.05
CA TRP A 780 -5.38 -11.13 18.43
C TRP A 780 -5.60 -10.16 17.26
N ASN A 781 -4.83 -9.07 17.15
CA ASN A 781 -5.06 -8.02 16.15
C ASN A 781 -4.94 -8.52 14.70
N ALA A 782 -3.96 -9.39 14.43
CA ALA A 782 -3.74 -9.98 13.12
C ALA A 782 -4.92 -10.86 12.65
N GLN A 783 -5.63 -11.49 13.59
CA GLN A 783 -6.77 -12.37 13.31
C GLN A 783 -8.12 -11.65 13.29
N ALA A 784 -8.19 -10.42 13.84
CA ALA A 784 -9.43 -9.66 13.98
C ALA A 784 -10.08 -9.20 12.65
N GLY A 785 -9.32 -9.17 11.55
CA GLY A 785 -9.83 -8.77 10.23
C GLY A 785 -9.88 -7.25 9.99
N TYR A 786 -10.70 -6.81 9.04
CA TYR A 786 -10.61 -5.47 8.43
C TYR A 786 -11.18 -4.31 9.27
N ARG A 787 -12.20 -4.54 10.11
CA ARG A 787 -12.91 -3.47 10.84
C ARG A 787 -12.77 -3.54 12.36
N ASP A 788 -11.84 -4.37 12.82
CA ASP A 788 -11.66 -4.68 14.22
C ASP A 788 -10.17 -4.57 14.55
N VAL A 789 -9.84 -3.62 15.41
CA VAL A 789 -8.52 -3.43 16.00
C VAL A 789 -8.56 -3.93 17.43
N ILE A 790 -7.53 -4.67 17.82
CA ILE A 790 -7.38 -5.19 19.19
C ILE A 790 -5.99 -4.78 19.68
N MET A 791 -5.93 -4.10 20.83
CA MET A 791 -4.66 -3.72 21.45
C MET A 791 -4.76 -3.73 22.97
N GLN A 792 -3.62 -3.80 23.64
CA GLN A 792 -3.54 -3.74 25.09
C GLN A 792 -3.41 -2.29 25.56
N LEU A 793 -4.12 -1.95 26.62
CA LEU A 793 -4.16 -0.62 27.23
C LEU A 793 -3.92 -0.73 28.74
N ARG A 794 -3.11 0.17 29.30
CA ARG A 794 -3.04 0.42 30.75
C ARG A 794 -2.84 1.90 31.05
N GLU A 795 -3.41 2.38 32.15
CA GLU A 795 -3.12 3.73 32.64
C GLU A 795 -1.72 3.77 33.27
N SER A 796 -0.96 4.83 32.95
CA SER A 796 0.48 4.98 33.19
C SER A 796 0.82 6.36 33.78
N VAL A 797 -0.08 6.92 34.60
CA VAL A 797 0.06 8.25 35.21
C VAL A 797 0.98 8.23 36.44
N ASP A 798 0.86 7.24 37.32
CA ASP A 798 1.75 7.04 38.47
C ASP A 798 2.75 5.90 38.20
N PRO A 799 4.07 6.19 38.07
CA PRO A 799 5.08 5.16 37.84
C PRO A 799 5.30 4.22 39.04
N LYS A 800 4.69 4.49 40.21
CA LYS A 800 4.71 3.61 41.39
C LYS A 800 3.52 2.65 41.46
N ARG A 801 2.50 2.83 40.62
CA ARG A 801 1.24 2.09 40.64
C ARG A 801 0.80 1.71 39.23
N GLU A 802 1.60 0.89 38.56
CA GLU A 802 1.24 0.39 37.23
C GLU A 802 -0.06 -0.41 37.27
N SER A 803 -1.03 -0.01 36.45
CA SER A 803 -2.27 -0.76 36.27
C SER A 803 -2.06 -2.00 35.38
N LYS A 804 -2.88 -3.03 35.57
CA LYS A 804 -2.86 -4.23 34.72
C LYS A 804 -3.27 -3.87 33.29
N LEU A 805 -2.60 -4.47 32.31
CA LEU A 805 -3.00 -4.40 30.90
C LEU A 805 -4.41 -5.01 30.74
N GLN A 806 -5.26 -4.29 30.03
CA GLN A 806 -6.61 -4.71 29.64
C GLN A 806 -6.70 -4.72 28.11
N LEU A 807 -7.53 -5.61 27.56
CA LEU A 807 -7.79 -5.60 26.12
C LEU A 807 -8.80 -4.52 25.75
N LEU A 808 -8.47 -3.77 24.71
CA LEU A 808 -9.30 -2.76 24.06
C LEU A 808 -9.64 -3.23 22.65
N HIS A 809 -10.92 -3.25 22.34
CA HIS A 809 -11.46 -3.46 20.99
C HIS A 809 -11.91 -2.13 20.41
N VAL A 810 -11.44 -1.80 19.21
CA VAL A 810 -11.82 -0.58 18.47
C VAL A 810 -12.38 -0.98 17.10
N THR A 811 -13.48 -0.33 16.73
CA THR A 811 -14.16 -0.46 15.44
C THR A 811 -14.43 0.94 14.88
N PRO A 812 -14.85 1.11 13.61
CA PRO A 812 -15.20 2.43 13.10
C PRO A 812 -16.41 3.06 13.82
N GLN A 813 -17.18 2.26 14.58
CA GLN A 813 -18.46 2.66 15.16
C GLN A 813 -18.44 2.76 16.70
N ARG A 814 -17.44 2.20 17.38
CA ARG A 814 -17.25 2.25 18.84
C ARG A 814 -15.86 1.81 19.30
N ALA A 815 -15.48 2.20 20.52
CA ALA A 815 -14.42 1.55 21.30
C ALA A 815 -14.99 0.91 22.58
N THR A 816 -14.47 -0.26 22.97
CA THR A 816 -14.93 -1.02 24.14
C THR A 816 -13.79 -1.75 24.83
N MET A 817 -13.72 -1.68 26.17
CA MET A 817 -12.84 -2.56 26.96
C MET A 817 -13.44 -3.97 26.99
N LEU A 818 -12.64 -4.99 26.70
CA LEU A 818 -13.06 -6.39 26.70
C LEU A 818 -12.98 -7.00 28.09
N LYS A 819 -13.81 -8.01 28.34
CA LYS A 819 -13.68 -8.89 29.52
C LYS A 819 -12.50 -9.88 29.39
N ALA A 820 -12.01 -10.10 28.17
CA ALA A 820 -10.88 -10.98 27.87
C ALA A 820 -9.53 -10.39 28.32
N ASN A 821 -8.50 -11.24 28.41
CA ASN A 821 -7.12 -10.83 28.58
C ASN A 821 -6.19 -11.56 27.60
N GLU A 822 -4.96 -11.07 27.46
CA GLU A 822 -3.97 -11.59 26.50
C GLU A 822 -3.60 -13.08 26.73
N MET A 823 -3.90 -13.65 27.90
CA MET A 823 -3.56 -15.02 28.30
C MET A 823 -4.68 -16.05 28.06
N MET A 824 -5.87 -15.63 27.59
CA MET A 824 -6.97 -16.57 27.31
C MET A 824 -6.68 -17.46 26.08
N THR A 825 -7.30 -18.64 26.02
CA THR A 825 -7.17 -19.56 24.87
C THR A 825 -7.94 -19.08 23.64
N GLU A 826 -9.03 -18.35 23.83
CA GLU A 826 -9.91 -17.84 22.78
C GLU A 826 -10.17 -16.34 22.96
N LEU A 827 -10.45 -15.65 21.84
CA LEU A 827 -10.83 -14.25 21.82
C LEU A 827 -12.33 -14.09 22.12
N ASN A 828 -12.66 -13.57 23.31
CA ASN A 828 -14.01 -13.10 23.59
C ASN A 828 -14.12 -11.57 23.40
N LEU A 829 -15.00 -11.15 22.49
CA LEU A 829 -15.32 -9.74 22.18
C LEU A 829 -16.42 -9.15 23.08
N ASP A 830 -16.88 -9.87 24.11
CA ASP A 830 -17.81 -9.36 25.11
C ASP A 830 -17.24 -8.11 25.83
N PRO A 831 -17.97 -6.97 25.82
CA PRO A 831 -17.55 -5.78 26.52
C PRO A 831 -17.65 -5.96 28.05
N LEU A 832 -16.86 -5.19 28.79
CA LEU A 832 -16.92 -5.16 30.24
C LEU A 832 -18.32 -4.70 30.71
N ILE A 833 -18.93 -5.47 31.61
CA ILE A 833 -20.31 -5.28 32.07
C ILE A 833 -20.47 -3.90 32.72
N GLY A 834 -21.52 -3.17 32.33
CA GLY A 834 -21.87 -1.87 32.91
C GLY A 834 -21.21 -0.65 32.25
N MET A 835 -20.38 -0.84 31.21
CA MET A 835 -19.88 0.29 30.42
C MET A 835 -20.97 0.86 29.49
N PRO A 836 -21.17 2.19 29.44
CA PRO A 836 -22.01 2.83 28.42
C PRO A 836 -21.32 2.82 27.04
N PHE A 837 -22.05 3.23 26.01
CA PHE A 837 -21.58 3.30 24.63
C PHE A 837 -20.56 4.45 24.42
N TYR A 838 -19.43 4.15 23.76
CA TYR A 838 -18.39 5.12 23.40
C TYR A 838 -18.13 5.12 21.89
N PRO A 839 -18.31 6.25 21.19
CA PRO A 839 -17.99 6.36 19.76
C PRO A 839 -16.55 6.00 19.38
N ASP A 840 -15.58 6.30 20.25
CA ASP A 840 -14.16 6.12 19.99
C ASP A 840 -13.32 5.99 21.28
N LEU A 841 -12.01 5.78 21.11
CA LEU A 841 -11.04 5.68 22.19
C LEU A 841 -10.88 6.98 23.00
N PHE A 842 -10.99 8.14 22.36
CA PHE A 842 -10.83 9.43 23.07
C PHE A 842 -12.00 9.69 24.02
N THR A 843 -13.24 9.43 23.58
CA THR A 843 -14.44 9.54 24.40
C THR A 843 -14.50 8.49 25.51
N LEU A 844 -14.03 7.27 25.27
CA LEU A 844 -13.86 6.23 26.29
C LEU A 844 -12.96 6.72 27.45
N ASN A 845 -11.83 7.38 27.16
CA ASN A 845 -11.00 7.97 28.21
C ASN A 845 -11.73 9.09 28.99
N MET A 846 -12.54 9.92 28.32
CA MET A 846 -13.20 11.05 28.98
C MET A 846 -14.22 10.66 30.06
N SER A 847 -14.79 9.46 29.97
CA SER A 847 -15.61 8.86 31.03
C SER A 847 -14.79 7.98 31.98
N TYR A 848 -14.05 7.02 31.44
CA TYR A 848 -13.45 5.90 32.19
C TYR A 848 -12.08 6.21 32.82
N GLY A 849 -11.29 7.08 32.20
CA GLY A 849 -9.95 7.42 32.67
C GLY A 849 -9.95 8.15 34.00
N SER A 850 -8.84 8.07 34.75
CA SER A 850 -8.75 8.80 36.03
C SER A 850 -8.85 10.32 35.87
N VAL A 851 -9.02 11.04 36.98
CA VAL A 851 -9.00 12.51 36.99
C VAL A 851 -7.67 13.03 36.43
N ASP A 852 -6.55 12.40 36.81
CA ASP A 852 -5.21 12.81 36.36
C ASP A 852 -4.88 12.37 34.93
N ALA A 853 -5.42 11.24 34.45
CA ALA A 853 -5.32 10.84 33.06
C ALA A 853 -6.03 11.84 32.13
N ARG A 854 -7.26 12.23 32.48
CA ARG A 854 -8.03 13.24 31.75
C ARG A 854 -7.37 14.62 31.81
N ARG A 855 -6.91 15.04 33.00
CA ARG A 855 -6.14 16.29 33.18
C ARG A 855 -4.86 16.29 32.34
N THR A 856 -4.14 15.17 32.30
CA THR A 856 -2.94 15.01 31.47
C THR A 856 -3.28 15.11 29.98
N THR A 857 -4.36 14.46 29.53
CA THR A 857 -4.87 14.53 28.15
C THR A 857 -5.18 15.98 27.73
N PHE A 858 -5.93 16.73 28.55
CA PHE A 858 -6.22 18.14 28.27
C PHE A 858 -5.00 19.08 28.38
N SER A 859 -3.94 18.68 29.08
CA SER A 859 -2.68 19.44 29.17
C SER A 859 -1.74 19.24 27.98
N MET A 860 -2.08 18.33 27.05
CA MET A 860 -1.29 18.05 25.86
C MET A 860 -1.23 19.27 24.93
N LYS A 861 -0.06 19.46 24.30
CA LYS A 861 0.16 20.52 23.30
C LYS A 861 0.11 19.90 21.91
N TYR A 862 -0.58 20.54 20.96
CA TYR A 862 -0.68 20.09 19.55
C TYR A 862 0.67 19.60 19.01
N LYS A 863 1.72 20.38 19.28
CA LYS A 863 3.13 20.08 18.97
C LYS A 863 3.58 18.65 19.24
N LEU A 864 3.22 18.07 20.39
CA LEU A 864 3.58 16.71 20.74
C LEU A 864 2.60 15.69 20.14
N VAL A 865 1.29 15.96 20.26
CA VAL A 865 0.21 15.09 19.73
C VAL A 865 0.44 14.84 18.25
N GLU A 866 0.57 15.89 17.46
CA GLU A 866 0.75 15.84 16.01
C GLU A 866 2.11 15.29 15.55
N THR A 867 3.09 15.14 16.45
CA THR A 867 4.38 14.50 16.17
C THR A 867 4.32 13.00 16.46
N VAL A 868 3.58 12.60 17.49
CA VAL A 868 3.24 11.20 17.77
C VAL A 868 2.31 10.66 16.69
N PHE A 869 1.26 11.41 16.35
CA PHE A 869 0.28 11.06 15.31
C PHE A 869 0.94 10.83 13.94
N ASP A 870 1.76 11.76 13.45
CA ASP A 870 2.51 11.58 12.18
C ASP A 870 3.34 10.29 12.19
N LEU A 871 4.09 10.03 13.27
CA LEU A 871 4.96 8.85 13.33
C LEU A 871 4.14 7.55 13.35
N LEU A 872 3.03 7.51 14.07
CA LEU A 872 2.10 6.37 14.05
C LEU A 872 1.44 6.20 12.67
N GLN A 873 1.06 7.30 12.00
CA GLN A 873 0.48 7.28 10.66
C GLN A 873 1.46 6.76 9.59
N GLU A 874 2.76 7.00 9.75
CA GLU A 874 3.77 6.40 8.85
C GLU A 874 4.08 4.94 9.21
N LEU A 875 4.18 4.58 10.51
CA LEU A 875 4.44 3.20 10.97
C LEU A 875 3.30 2.21 10.66
N LYS A 876 2.03 2.64 10.78
CA LYS A 876 0.82 1.82 10.51
C LYS A 876 0.78 0.50 11.32
N LEU A 877 1.17 0.59 12.59
CA LEU A 877 1.25 -0.53 13.54
C LEU A 877 0.02 -1.45 13.49
N LEU A 878 -1.19 -0.90 13.60
CA LEU A 878 -2.45 -1.62 13.69
C LEU A 878 -2.82 -2.43 12.43
N SER A 879 -2.26 -2.09 11.26
CA SER A 879 -2.42 -2.83 9.99
C SER A 879 -1.31 -3.86 9.72
N PHE A 880 -0.22 -3.86 10.51
CA PHE A 880 0.99 -4.64 10.26
C PHE A 880 1.54 -5.37 11.52
N SER A 881 0.72 -5.60 12.54
CA SER A 881 1.05 -6.32 13.78
C SER A 881 -0.10 -7.17 14.31
#